data_AF-A0A4V4KK59-F1
#
_entry.id   AF-A0A4V4KK59-F1
#
_cell.length_a   1.000
_cell.length_b   1.000
_cell.length_c   1.000
_cell.angle_alpha   90.00
_cell.angle_beta   90.00
_cell.angle_gamma   90.00
#
_symmetry.space_group_name_H-M   'P 1'
#
loop_
_entity.id
_entity.type
_entity.pdbx_description
1 polymer ?
#
loop_
_entity_poly.entity_id
_entity_poly.type
_entity_poly.pdbx_seq_one_letter_code
_entity_poly.pdbx_strand_id
1 'polypeptide(L)'
;LGRCVFATPSTTQLGSVTILAADDLITTNNNKISAALLLGTPLTLASALTACESLHENLWSPSLLPFTAGLNNSLAYEVFSERVASSQLFWTGQSQSQPSSPKYAGSPSHSRPPHQPPQCQAIDVNGVTHHVSCKERLPVLCSQTAPASNITYADNSPPYQISQAVGSQTLIGYRDFLTFRFMGVRFAAEPERFTYSSVYEGTGTNDALEPAPECLTLPNNGSTDCLFLNIWTISLPRPGAKQNLKPVMVYIYGGGFTTGSASNPTNDGGNLAARGDVVVVDIAYRLSTLGFLALDDGVHNGNYFLSDQIAALEWVQKHIESFGGDPSRVTIFGESAGAESVNALMASPKGKGLFHGAILQSNYYQPYVPLVTAVNQSTTPILNLTGCGAAANQLECLQAYNATELLGLKTVFNYPVVDGTYLVSEFIDLNSTTDVTNRVPVIMGVNRDEEGVLGTVYPTTNLTTGIDDIAAANHLNASDILASDLFPLGTSDNNNATLNVFNTTTRISTDVSFRCSNQFEAYAGVKDGVLPNIWFYEFNRTYQDPAYNPNLVCAAPVTPSHPYGDPSQEYFKCHAGDLANTFGNVARVGFPDRDGLDAKFGQLITDYWTSFARNLDPNPDMAYLKVRGYWNTIEQIEKSGAWEKVDVEQPMMMELQWNSIMMPFRDVEQCAVLGYPLDFLTR
;
A
#
# COMPACT_ATOMS: atom_id res chain seq x y z
N LEU A 1 -31.29 33.78 -9.96
CA LEU A 1 -29.86 33.85 -10.34
C LEU A 1 -29.38 32.41 -10.47
N GLY A 2 -29.43 31.86 -11.68
CA GLY A 2 -28.99 30.50 -11.94
C GLY A 2 -27.50 30.38 -11.65
N ARG A 3 -27.13 29.45 -10.77
CA ARG A 3 -25.73 29.07 -10.56
C ARG A 3 -25.22 28.54 -11.91
N CYS A 4 -24.27 29.22 -12.53
CA CYS A 4 -23.46 28.59 -13.57
C CYS A 4 -22.80 27.38 -12.91
N VAL A 5 -23.20 26.18 -13.31
CA VAL A 5 -22.48 24.96 -12.96
C VAL A 5 -21.17 25.06 -13.73
N PHE A 6 -20.09 25.44 -13.05
CA PHE A 6 -18.76 25.33 -13.64
C PHE A 6 -18.51 23.85 -13.90
N ALA A 7 -18.15 23.49 -15.13
CA ALA A 7 -17.77 22.13 -15.46
C ALA A 7 -16.51 21.76 -14.64
N THR A 8 -16.48 20.54 -14.10
CA THR A 8 -15.31 20.03 -13.38
C THR A 8 -14.06 20.18 -14.24
N PRO A 9 -12.96 20.77 -13.73
CA PRO A 9 -11.74 20.95 -14.50
C PRO A 9 -11.20 19.60 -14.98
N SER A 10 -10.52 19.59 -16.13
CA SER A 10 -9.97 18.35 -16.72
C SER A 10 -8.52 18.53 -17.16
N THR A 11 -7.73 17.46 -17.09
CA THR A 11 -6.38 17.42 -17.66
C THR A 11 -6.38 17.52 -19.19
N THR A 12 -7.49 17.24 -19.85
CA THR A 12 -7.69 17.55 -21.28
C THR A 12 -7.55 19.05 -21.56
N GLN A 13 -8.07 19.89 -20.66
CA GLN A 13 -8.04 21.35 -20.78
C GLN A 13 -6.77 21.96 -20.17
N LEU A 14 -6.34 21.47 -19.01
CA LEU A 14 -5.22 22.02 -18.24
C LEU A 14 -3.86 21.47 -18.68
N GLY A 15 -3.85 20.31 -19.34
CA GLY A 15 -2.67 19.48 -19.52
C GLY A 15 -2.30 18.74 -18.24
N SER A 16 -1.01 18.51 -18.02
CA SER A 16 -0.55 17.84 -16.79
C SER A 16 -0.69 18.76 -15.58
N VAL A 17 -1.16 18.18 -14.47
CA VAL A 17 -1.32 18.85 -13.17
C VAL A 17 -0.59 18.05 -12.12
N THR A 18 0.35 18.67 -11.40
CA THR A 18 1.13 18.01 -10.34
C THR A 18 1.01 18.77 -9.03
N ILE A 19 0.76 18.07 -7.94
CA ILE A 19 0.79 18.65 -6.60
C ILE A 19 2.25 18.71 -6.15
N LEU A 20 2.72 19.92 -5.85
CA LEU A 20 4.02 20.18 -5.26
C LEU A 20 3.79 20.49 -3.77
N ALA A 21 3.87 19.48 -2.93
CA ALA A 21 3.77 19.61 -1.48
C ALA A 21 4.82 18.69 -0.81
N ALA A 22 5.43 19.18 0.27
CA ALA A 22 6.30 18.36 1.08
C ALA A 22 5.45 17.51 2.05
N ASP A 23 5.77 16.23 2.15
CA ASP A 23 5.17 15.31 3.11
C ASP A 23 6.23 14.77 4.08
N ASP A 24 6.08 15.15 5.35
CA ASP A 24 6.91 14.72 6.47
C ASP A 24 6.22 13.67 7.36
N LEU A 25 5.05 13.15 6.96
CA LEU A 25 4.24 12.18 7.71
C LEU A 25 3.75 12.63 9.10
N ILE A 26 4.02 13.88 9.49
CA ILE A 26 3.67 14.43 10.81
C ILE A 26 2.60 15.52 10.65
N THR A 27 2.60 16.19 9.50
CA THR A 27 1.81 17.41 9.33
C THR A 27 0.34 17.11 9.05
N THR A 28 -0.48 17.19 10.10
CA THR A 28 -1.95 17.30 9.97
C THR A 28 -2.42 18.74 9.68
N ASN A 29 -1.49 19.71 9.70
CA ASN A 29 -1.77 21.14 9.53
C ASN A 29 -0.96 21.76 8.38
N ASN A 30 -1.57 21.81 7.20
CA ASN A 30 -0.98 22.32 5.97
C ASN A 30 -0.70 23.84 5.94
N ASN A 31 -1.11 24.61 6.97
CA ASN A 31 -0.93 26.08 7.00
C ASN A 31 0.53 26.55 7.14
N LYS A 32 1.49 25.63 7.30
CA LYS A 32 2.92 25.93 7.42
C LYS A 32 3.75 25.47 6.23
N ILE A 33 3.16 24.72 5.30
CA ILE A 33 3.86 24.15 4.16
C ILE A 33 3.45 24.92 2.91
N SER A 34 4.43 25.51 2.23
CA SER A 34 4.19 26.15 0.94
C SER A 34 4.01 25.06 -0.11
N ALA A 35 2.85 25.05 -0.75
CA ALA A 35 2.49 24.08 -1.77
C ALA A 35 1.87 24.77 -2.99
N ALA A 36 1.97 24.12 -4.14
CA ALA A 36 1.43 24.62 -5.40
C ALA A 36 0.91 23.49 -6.29
N LEU A 37 -0.05 23.80 -7.16
CA LEU A 37 -0.37 22.98 -8.32
C LEU A 37 0.48 23.45 -9.50
N LEU A 38 1.36 22.58 -10.00
CA LEU A 38 2.14 22.81 -11.19
C LEU A 38 1.33 22.40 -12.43
N LEU A 39 0.97 23.37 -13.26
CA LEU A 39 0.44 23.13 -14.61
C LEU A 39 1.61 23.08 -15.59
N GLY A 40 1.89 21.90 -16.14
CA GLY A 40 3.06 21.67 -16.99
C GLY A 40 2.95 22.31 -18.38
N THR A 41 1.74 22.56 -18.87
CA THR A 41 1.51 23.19 -20.18
C THR A 41 1.90 24.67 -20.12
N PRO A 42 2.80 25.17 -20.99
CA PRO A 42 3.13 26.59 -21.02
C PRO A 42 1.96 27.48 -21.49
N LEU A 43 1.57 28.43 -20.64
CA LEU A 43 0.42 29.33 -20.84
C LEU A 43 0.86 30.79 -20.84
N THR A 44 0.09 31.67 -21.49
CA THR A 44 0.22 33.12 -21.28
C THR A 44 -0.32 33.47 -19.89
N LEU A 45 0.09 34.61 -19.30
CA LEU A 45 -0.38 34.98 -17.97
C LEU A 45 -1.93 35.05 -17.87
N ALA A 46 -2.59 35.58 -18.89
CA ALA A 46 -4.06 35.65 -18.92
C ALA A 46 -4.69 34.25 -18.87
N SER A 47 -4.16 33.30 -19.65
CA SER A 47 -4.60 31.91 -19.63
C SER A 47 -4.24 31.20 -18.32
N ALA A 48 -3.10 31.53 -17.72
CA ALA A 48 -2.66 30.99 -16.43
C ALA A 48 -3.62 31.38 -15.30
N LEU A 49 -4.05 32.65 -15.26
CA LEU A 49 -5.06 33.12 -14.30
C LEU A 49 -6.37 32.34 -14.43
N THR A 50 -6.89 32.18 -15.65
CA THR A 50 -8.10 31.40 -15.90
C THR A 50 -7.93 29.92 -15.55
N ALA A 51 -6.76 29.33 -15.81
CA ALA A 51 -6.48 27.94 -15.48
C ALA A 51 -6.46 27.72 -13.96
N CYS A 52 -5.81 28.58 -13.17
CA CYS A 52 -5.86 28.50 -11.72
C CYS A 52 -7.29 28.73 -11.20
N GLU A 53 -8.02 29.72 -11.73
CA GLU A 53 -9.40 29.99 -11.34
C GLU A 53 -10.31 28.79 -11.57
N SER A 54 -10.12 28.05 -12.67
CA SER A 54 -10.88 26.82 -12.96
C SER A 54 -10.62 25.68 -11.97
N LEU A 55 -9.47 25.71 -11.28
CA LEU A 55 -9.14 24.81 -10.18
C LEU A 55 -9.60 25.35 -8.82
N HIS A 56 -10.31 26.48 -8.79
CA HIS A 56 -10.63 27.24 -7.58
C HIS A 56 -9.41 27.74 -6.81
N GLU A 57 -8.33 28.03 -7.54
CA GLU A 57 -7.06 28.49 -7.01
C GLU A 57 -6.67 29.86 -7.59
N ASN A 58 -5.68 30.50 -6.97
CA ASN A 58 -5.02 31.68 -7.51
C ASN A 58 -3.64 31.32 -8.03
N LEU A 59 -2.93 32.25 -8.67
CA LEU A 59 -1.49 32.06 -8.85
C LEU A 59 -0.82 32.00 -7.48
N TRP A 60 0.07 31.03 -7.28
CA TRP A 60 0.85 30.91 -6.04
C TRP A 60 1.70 32.17 -5.84
N SER A 61 1.78 32.67 -4.61
CA SER A 61 2.56 33.86 -4.28
C SER A 61 3.44 33.63 -3.05
N PRO A 62 4.71 34.09 -3.07
CA PRO A 62 5.60 33.99 -1.92
C PRO A 62 5.16 34.86 -0.73
N SER A 63 4.13 35.70 -0.88
CA SER A 63 3.60 36.52 0.22
C SER A 63 2.68 35.75 1.18
N LEU A 64 2.19 34.57 0.81
CA LEU A 64 1.36 33.74 1.68
C LEU A 64 2.22 32.87 2.60
N LEU A 65 3.11 32.07 2.01
CA LEU A 65 4.12 31.29 2.71
C LEU A 65 5.46 31.38 1.99
N PRO A 66 6.60 31.34 2.71
CA PRO A 66 7.92 31.38 2.11
C PRO A 66 8.12 30.23 1.11
N PHE A 67 8.80 30.51 0.00
CA PHE A 67 9.22 29.50 -0.97
C PHE A 67 10.02 28.35 -0.32
N THR A 68 10.82 28.69 0.70
CA THR A 68 11.66 27.75 1.45
C THR A 68 10.90 26.88 2.45
N ALA A 69 9.58 27.04 2.57
CA ALA A 69 8.73 26.22 3.42
C ALA A 69 8.24 24.95 2.70
N GLY A 70 9.12 24.28 1.94
CA GLY A 70 8.84 23.00 1.28
C GLY A 70 8.82 23.05 -0.25
N LEU A 71 8.25 24.11 -0.84
CA LEU A 71 8.12 24.22 -2.31
C LEU A 71 9.47 24.21 -3.04
N ASN A 72 10.52 24.75 -2.41
CA ASN A 72 11.89 24.68 -2.91
C ASN A 72 12.37 23.24 -3.10
N ASN A 73 12.07 22.32 -2.18
CA ASN A 73 12.45 20.92 -2.30
C ASN A 73 11.63 20.21 -3.38
N SER A 74 10.32 20.51 -3.46
CA SER A 74 9.47 19.95 -4.50
C SER A 74 9.93 20.35 -5.91
N LEU A 75 10.26 21.63 -6.14
CA LEU A 75 10.79 22.07 -7.44
C LEU A 75 12.21 21.57 -7.72
N ALA A 76 13.07 21.52 -6.71
CA ALA A 76 14.39 20.90 -6.85
C ALA A 76 14.25 19.43 -7.27
N TYR A 77 13.25 18.72 -6.73
CA TYR A 77 12.95 17.34 -7.12
C TYR A 77 12.44 17.21 -8.56
N GLU A 78 11.59 18.13 -9.02
CA GLU A 78 11.17 18.17 -10.42
C GLU A 78 12.36 18.38 -11.38
N VAL A 79 13.37 19.15 -10.96
CA VAL A 79 14.63 19.33 -11.70
C VAL A 79 15.48 18.06 -11.66
N PHE A 80 15.64 17.44 -10.50
CA PHE A 80 16.36 16.18 -10.33
C PHE A 80 15.75 15.06 -11.18
N SER A 81 14.42 15.02 -11.27
CA SER A 81 13.67 14.04 -12.06
C SER A 81 13.62 14.38 -13.55
N GLU A 82 14.32 15.43 -13.99
CA GLU A 82 14.36 15.93 -15.38
C GLU A 82 12.98 16.31 -15.96
N ARG A 83 11.97 16.46 -15.11
CA ARG A 83 10.62 16.90 -15.52
C ARG A 83 10.55 18.40 -15.75
N VAL A 84 11.45 19.15 -15.11
CA VAL A 84 11.59 20.60 -15.18
C VAL A 84 13.05 20.96 -15.45
N ALA A 85 13.30 21.89 -16.38
CA ALA A 85 14.65 22.39 -16.62
C ALA A 85 15.14 23.27 -15.46
N SER A 86 16.43 23.25 -15.15
CA SER A 86 17.04 24.09 -14.10
C SER A 86 16.93 25.60 -14.38
N SER A 87 16.71 26.00 -15.63
CA SER A 87 16.46 27.40 -16.04
C SER A 87 14.97 27.72 -16.20
N GLN A 88 14.07 26.82 -15.82
CA GLN A 88 12.63 27.00 -16.03
C GLN A 88 12.09 28.17 -15.22
N LEU A 89 11.27 29.00 -15.87
CA LEU A 89 10.48 30.05 -15.24
C LEU A 89 9.02 29.62 -15.13
N PHE A 90 8.34 30.05 -14.06
CA PHE A 90 6.93 29.78 -13.80
C PHE A 90 6.14 31.06 -13.56
N TRP A 91 4.89 31.09 -14.01
CA TRP A 91 3.97 32.15 -13.60
C TRP A 91 3.63 32.05 -12.12
N THR A 92 3.71 33.19 -11.41
CA THR A 92 3.34 33.33 -10.00
C THR A 92 2.54 34.61 -9.78
N GLY A 93 1.84 34.68 -8.64
CA GLY A 93 1.19 35.89 -8.16
C GLY A 93 2.21 36.94 -7.74
N GLN A 94 1.75 38.19 -7.64
CA GLN A 94 2.61 39.29 -7.19
C GLN A 94 2.83 39.25 -5.67
N SER A 95 4.05 39.53 -5.25
CA SER A 95 4.34 39.81 -3.83
C SER A 95 3.63 41.11 -3.44
N GLN A 96 2.77 41.09 -2.41
CA GLN A 96 2.15 42.30 -1.84
C GLN A 96 3.21 43.17 -1.14
N SER A 97 4.06 43.83 -1.94
CA SER A 97 4.85 45.00 -1.52
C SER A 97 4.54 46.24 -2.36
N GLN A 98 3.53 46.15 -3.25
CA GLN A 98 2.90 47.31 -3.87
C GLN A 98 1.38 47.28 -3.60
N PRO A 99 0.78 48.37 -3.09
CA PRO A 99 -0.65 48.39 -2.80
C PRO A 99 -1.46 48.37 -4.09
N SER A 100 -2.15 47.27 -4.36
CA SER A 100 -3.26 47.27 -5.31
C SER A 100 -4.45 47.94 -4.64
N SER A 101 -4.66 49.24 -4.87
CA SER A 101 -5.95 49.87 -4.58
C SER A 101 -7.00 49.40 -5.61
N PRO A 102 -8.09 48.74 -5.19
CA PRO A 102 -9.22 48.45 -6.05
C PRO A 102 -10.19 49.61 -5.96
N LYS A 103 -9.92 50.71 -6.67
CA LYS A 103 -10.86 51.81 -6.99
C LYS A 103 -10.08 52.91 -7.69
N TYR A 104 -10.24 53.01 -9.00
CA TYR A 104 -10.36 54.23 -9.81
C TYR A 104 -10.11 53.86 -11.28
N ALA A 105 -11.14 53.32 -11.92
CA ALA A 105 -11.31 53.49 -13.34
C ALA A 105 -11.61 54.98 -13.58
N GLY A 106 -10.66 55.71 -14.16
CA GLY A 106 -10.86 57.06 -14.68
C GLY A 106 -9.99 58.14 -14.04
N SER A 107 -8.75 58.30 -14.50
CA SER A 107 -8.18 59.60 -14.93
C SER A 107 -6.77 59.39 -15.54
N PRO A 108 -6.39 60.11 -16.62
CA PRO A 108 -5.12 59.90 -17.31
C PRO A 108 -4.05 60.89 -16.84
N SER A 109 -3.10 60.48 -15.99
CA SER A 109 -1.81 61.17 -15.88
C SER A 109 -0.76 60.34 -15.14
N HIS A 110 0.18 59.76 -15.90
CA HIS A 110 1.63 59.99 -15.79
C HIS A 110 2.40 58.89 -16.55
N SER A 111 2.77 59.24 -17.78
CA SER A 111 4.01 58.84 -18.49
C SER A 111 4.59 57.45 -18.18
N ARG A 112 4.02 56.41 -18.79
CA ARG A 112 4.80 55.22 -19.20
C ARG A 112 5.45 55.54 -20.55
N PRO A 113 6.74 55.22 -20.79
CA PRO A 113 7.36 55.39 -22.10
C PRO A 113 6.57 54.60 -23.17
N PRO A 114 6.34 55.11 -24.39
CA PRO A 114 5.34 54.55 -25.32
C PRO A 114 5.66 53.19 -25.95
N HIS A 115 6.73 52.50 -25.54
CA HIS A 115 7.23 51.32 -26.26
C HIS A 115 7.71 50.14 -25.40
N GLN A 116 7.49 50.15 -24.07
CA GLN A 116 7.80 48.97 -23.26
C GLN A 116 6.54 48.10 -23.06
N PRO A 117 6.54 46.83 -23.52
CA PRO A 117 5.44 45.91 -23.28
C PRO A 117 5.24 45.72 -21.76
N PRO A 118 4.00 45.46 -21.29
CA PRO A 118 3.77 45.18 -19.88
C PRO A 118 4.65 44.00 -19.47
N GLN A 119 5.46 44.23 -18.43
CA GLN A 119 6.26 43.18 -17.81
C GLN A 119 5.47 42.56 -16.67
N CYS A 120 5.53 41.23 -16.61
CA CYS A 120 4.89 40.39 -15.63
C CYS A 120 5.95 39.63 -14.84
N GLN A 121 5.56 39.17 -13.65
CA GLN A 121 6.44 38.48 -12.73
C GLN A 121 6.43 36.97 -13.01
N ALA A 122 7.60 36.37 -13.06
CA ALA A 122 7.78 34.92 -13.03
C ALA A 122 8.80 34.57 -11.95
N ILE A 123 8.81 33.30 -11.51
CA ILE A 123 9.82 32.79 -10.57
C ILE A 123 10.62 31.69 -11.25
N ASP A 124 11.90 31.55 -10.92
CA ASP A 124 12.69 30.37 -11.29
C ASP A 124 12.60 29.25 -10.24
N VAL A 125 13.21 28.11 -10.54
CA VAL A 125 13.26 26.92 -9.66
C VAL A 125 13.94 27.20 -8.30
N ASN A 126 14.69 28.31 -8.16
CA ASN A 126 15.37 28.69 -6.93
C ASN A 126 14.58 29.74 -6.12
N GLY A 127 13.38 30.10 -6.57
CA GLY A 127 12.57 31.10 -5.90
C GLY A 127 12.93 32.55 -6.26
N VAL A 128 13.80 32.77 -7.26
CA VAL A 128 14.20 34.11 -7.68
C VAL A 128 13.17 34.67 -8.66
N THR A 129 12.77 35.92 -8.42
CA THR A 129 11.80 36.62 -9.26
C THR A 129 12.45 37.25 -10.49
N HIS A 130 11.81 37.09 -11.65
CA HIS A 130 12.19 37.65 -12.94
C HIS A 130 11.05 38.48 -13.55
N HIS A 131 11.41 39.51 -14.32
CA HIS A 131 10.46 40.28 -15.11
C HIS A 131 10.49 39.81 -16.57
N VAL A 132 9.35 39.34 -17.06
CA VAL A 132 9.19 38.77 -18.41
C VAL A 132 8.04 39.44 -19.14
N SER A 133 7.96 39.28 -20.47
CA SER A 133 6.80 39.72 -21.23
C SER A 133 5.55 38.98 -20.75
N CYS A 134 4.44 39.68 -20.48
CA CYS A 134 3.17 39.02 -20.11
C CYS A 134 2.59 38.10 -21.21
N LYS A 135 3.14 38.16 -22.42
CA LYS A 135 2.78 37.30 -23.55
C LYS A 135 3.64 36.03 -23.65
N GLU A 136 4.67 35.91 -22.81
CA GLU A 136 5.50 34.71 -22.73
C GLU A 136 4.63 33.49 -22.38
N ARG A 137 5.04 32.30 -22.81
CA ARG A 137 4.35 31.06 -22.44
C ARG A 137 5.19 30.28 -21.45
N LEU A 138 4.75 30.24 -20.20
CA LEU A 138 5.43 29.59 -19.09
C LEU A 138 4.49 28.59 -18.41
N PRO A 139 5.01 27.48 -17.86
CA PRO A 139 4.30 26.67 -16.88
C PRO A 139 3.81 27.53 -15.70
N VAL A 140 2.81 27.03 -14.96
CA VAL A 140 2.09 27.83 -13.96
C VAL A 140 2.19 27.18 -12.59
N LEU A 141 2.46 27.97 -11.56
CA LEU A 141 2.26 27.58 -10.17
C LEU A 141 0.96 28.22 -9.68
N CYS A 142 -0.09 27.42 -9.53
CA CYS A 142 -1.30 27.81 -8.82
C CYS A 142 -1.13 27.52 -7.33
N SER A 143 -1.85 28.22 -6.45
CA SER A 143 -1.96 27.84 -5.04
C SER A 143 -2.51 26.41 -4.91
N GLN A 144 -2.20 25.75 -3.81
CA GLN A 144 -2.82 24.49 -3.41
C GLN A 144 -3.49 24.73 -2.06
N THR A 145 -4.80 24.95 -2.08
CA THR A 145 -5.60 25.29 -0.89
C THR A 145 -6.51 24.15 -0.43
N ALA A 146 -6.49 23.02 -1.14
CA ALA A 146 -7.25 21.85 -0.73
C ALA A 146 -6.89 21.44 0.71
N PRO A 147 -7.88 21.15 1.57
CA PRO A 147 -7.63 20.74 2.94
C PRO A 147 -6.94 19.37 2.96
N ALA A 148 -6.13 19.13 3.99
CA ALA A 148 -5.61 17.80 4.25
C ALA A 148 -6.76 16.85 4.64
N SER A 149 -6.76 15.65 4.08
CA SER A 149 -7.68 14.59 4.52
C SER A 149 -7.20 13.94 5.81
N ASN A 150 -8.10 13.30 6.53
CA ASN A 150 -7.80 12.43 7.66
C ASN A 150 -8.69 11.16 7.60
N ILE A 151 -8.60 10.31 8.62
CA ILE A 151 -9.30 9.02 8.65
C ILE A 151 -10.84 9.12 8.63
N THR A 152 -11.43 10.26 9.00
CA THR A 152 -12.89 10.46 9.04
C THR A 152 -13.40 11.53 8.08
N TYR A 153 -12.51 12.23 7.38
CA TYR A 153 -12.88 13.38 6.56
C TYR A 153 -11.94 13.60 5.37
N ALA A 154 -12.54 13.76 4.20
CA ALA A 154 -11.92 14.33 3.01
C ALA A 154 -12.91 15.31 2.35
N ASP A 155 -12.42 16.47 1.90
CA ASP A 155 -13.26 17.43 1.18
C ASP A 155 -13.29 17.07 -0.31
N ASN A 156 -14.31 16.29 -0.70
CA ASN A 156 -14.56 15.91 -2.09
C ASN A 156 -15.56 16.84 -2.79
N SER A 157 -15.77 18.05 -2.27
CA SER A 157 -16.71 19.02 -2.86
C SER A 157 -16.19 19.58 -4.20
N PRO A 158 -17.09 20.12 -5.06
CA PRO A 158 -16.75 20.53 -6.43
C PRO A 158 -15.50 21.40 -6.62
N PRO A 159 -15.12 22.33 -5.70
CA PRO A 159 -13.89 23.11 -5.82
C PRO A 159 -12.59 22.28 -5.93
N TYR A 160 -12.59 21.08 -5.34
CA TYR A 160 -11.42 20.20 -5.31
C TYR A 160 -11.53 19.01 -6.27
N GLN A 161 -12.65 18.89 -6.99
CA GLN A 161 -12.85 17.83 -7.97
C GLN A 161 -12.05 18.05 -9.25
N ILE A 162 -11.64 16.96 -9.87
CA ILE A 162 -10.95 16.96 -11.16
C ILE A 162 -11.41 15.76 -11.98
N SER A 163 -11.57 15.97 -13.29
CA SER A 163 -11.96 14.92 -14.22
C SER A 163 -10.76 14.41 -15.01
N GLN A 164 -10.65 13.08 -15.13
CA GLN A 164 -9.58 12.38 -15.82
C GLN A 164 -10.16 11.43 -16.87
N ALA A 165 -9.63 11.48 -18.09
CA ALA A 165 -10.01 10.55 -19.15
C ALA A 165 -9.29 9.21 -18.96
N VAL A 166 -10.05 8.11 -18.94
CA VAL A 166 -9.57 6.75 -18.69
C VAL A 166 -10.25 5.80 -19.69
N GLY A 167 -9.53 5.41 -20.74
CA GLY A 167 -10.13 4.63 -21.83
C GLY A 167 -11.34 5.34 -22.45
N SER A 168 -12.50 4.68 -22.41
CA SER A 168 -13.77 5.19 -22.94
C SER A 168 -14.64 5.91 -21.90
N GLN A 169 -14.14 6.10 -20.68
CA GLN A 169 -14.82 6.83 -19.60
C GLN A 169 -14.06 8.07 -19.15
N THR A 170 -14.77 8.92 -18.42
CA THR A 170 -14.23 10.03 -17.62
C THR A 170 -14.50 9.73 -16.15
N LEU A 171 -13.47 9.75 -15.32
CA LEU A 171 -13.62 9.61 -13.87
C LEU A 171 -13.52 10.98 -13.21
N ILE A 172 -14.42 11.27 -12.27
CA ILE A 172 -14.37 12.46 -11.43
C ILE A 172 -13.77 12.07 -10.08
N GLY A 173 -12.50 12.42 -9.86
CA GLY A 173 -11.83 12.31 -8.57
C GLY A 173 -11.79 13.66 -7.86
N TYR A 174 -11.04 13.74 -6.77
CA TYR A 174 -10.78 14.98 -6.05
C TYR A 174 -9.31 15.07 -5.63
N ARG A 175 -8.87 16.23 -5.18
CA ARG A 175 -7.55 16.40 -4.55
C ARG A 175 -7.70 16.77 -3.08
N ASP A 176 -6.86 16.21 -2.24
CA ASP A 176 -6.55 16.80 -0.94
C ASP A 176 -5.27 17.63 -1.05
N PHE A 177 -4.70 18.01 0.09
CA PHE A 177 -3.46 18.77 0.13
C PHE A 177 -2.26 18.07 -0.55
N LEU A 178 -2.19 16.74 -0.45
CA LEU A 178 -1.02 15.94 -0.86
C LEU A 178 -1.22 15.21 -2.19
N THR A 179 -2.44 14.77 -2.48
CA THR A 179 -2.72 13.77 -3.53
C THR A 179 -4.02 14.05 -4.27
N PHE A 180 -4.06 13.63 -5.53
CA PHE A 180 -5.29 13.30 -6.24
C PHE A 180 -5.76 11.91 -5.83
N ARG A 181 -7.06 11.79 -5.59
CA ARG A 181 -7.74 10.61 -5.08
C ARG A 181 -8.89 10.23 -6.01
N PHE A 182 -8.91 8.98 -6.43
CA PHE A 182 -10.01 8.37 -7.18
C PHE A 182 -10.46 7.15 -6.38
N MET A 183 -11.56 7.32 -5.66
CA MET A 183 -12.08 6.33 -4.72
C MET A 183 -13.26 5.59 -5.35
N GLY A 184 -13.29 4.26 -5.24
CA GLY A 184 -14.39 3.44 -5.76
C GLY A 184 -14.40 3.30 -7.28
N VAL A 185 -13.23 3.18 -7.93
CA VAL A 185 -13.12 2.96 -9.37
C VAL A 185 -13.43 1.49 -9.68
N ARG A 186 -14.46 1.23 -10.49
CA ARG A 186 -14.80 -0.14 -10.89
C ARG A 186 -13.75 -0.72 -11.83
N PHE A 187 -13.14 -1.84 -11.43
CA PHE A 187 -12.17 -2.56 -12.27
C PHE A 187 -12.73 -3.84 -12.89
N ALA A 188 -13.80 -4.41 -12.31
CA ALA A 188 -14.53 -5.55 -12.85
C ALA A 188 -16.04 -5.33 -12.72
N ALA A 189 -16.81 -5.90 -13.65
CA ALA A 189 -18.26 -6.00 -13.47
C ALA A 189 -18.57 -6.88 -12.26
N GLU A 190 -19.73 -6.71 -11.62
CA GLU A 190 -20.18 -7.66 -10.59
C GLU A 190 -20.28 -9.06 -11.23
N PRO A 191 -19.42 -10.01 -10.83
CA PRO A 191 -19.47 -11.35 -11.37
C PRO A 191 -20.68 -12.07 -10.77
N GLU A 192 -21.32 -12.92 -11.56
CA GLU A 192 -22.27 -13.87 -10.99
C GLU A 192 -21.53 -14.73 -9.95
N ARG A 193 -22.18 -15.08 -8.84
CA ARG A 193 -21.48 -15.79 -7.76
C ARG A 193 -20.83 -17.08 -8.27
N PHE A 194 -19.62 -17.31 -7.78
CA PHE A 194 -18.77 -18.43 -8.19
C PHE A 194 -18.40 -18.43 -9.67
N THR A 195 -18.23 -17.25 -10.27
CA THR A 195 -17.65 -17.10 -11.61
C THR A 195 -16.40 -16.21 -11.59
N TYR A 196 -15.54 -16.36 -12.57
CA TYR A 196 -14.30 -15.59 -12.70
C TYR A 196 -14.56 -14.16 -13.16
N SER A 197 -13.76 -13.24 -12.64
CA SER A 197 -13.86 -11.81 -12.98
C SER A 197 -13.22 -11.49 -14.33
N SER A 198 -13.68 -10.38 -14.93
CA SER A 198 -13.12 -9.83 -16.15
C SER A 198 -13.05 -8.31 -16.05
N VAL A 199 -12.08 -7.71 -16.76
CA VAL A 199 -11.84 -6.26 -16.75
C VAL A 199 -13.10 -5.49 -17.18
N TYR A 200 -13.46 -4.47 -16.41
CA TYR A 200 -14.58 -3.59 -16.69
C TYR A 200 -14.20 -2.50 -17.70
N GLU A 201 -14.92 -2.46 -18.81
CA GLU A 201 -14.82 -1.40 -19.82
C GLU A 201 -15.81 -0.26 -19.51
N GLY A 202 -15.35 0.71 -18.71
CA GLY A 202 -16.18 1.85 -18.35
C GLY A 202 -16.53 2.76 -19.54
N THR A 203 -17.72 3.35 -19.49
CA THR A 203 -18.18 4.38 -20.45
C THR A 203 -18.80 5.57 -19.71
N GLY A 204 -18.92 6.71 -20.40
CA GLY A 204 -19.57 7.90 -19.85
C GLY A 204 -18.73 8.60 -18.78
N THR A 205 -19.41 9.30 -17.86
CA THR A 205 -18.78 10.00 -16.73
C THR A 205 -19.19 9.31 -15.43
N ASN A 206 -18.22 8.86 -14.64
CA ASN A 206 -18.44 8.15 -13.38
C ASN A 206 -17.75 8.89 -12.23
N ASP A 207 -18.44 9.01 -11.11
CA ASP A 207 -17.88 9.60 -9.90
C ASP A 207 -16.97 8.59 -9.18
N ALA A 208 -15.79 9.05 -8.78
CA ALA A 208 -14.81 8.31 -7.99
C ALA A 208 -14.43 9.13 -6.74
N LEU A 209 -15.46 9.58 -6.00
CA LEU A 209 -15.35 10.57 -4.92
C LEU A 209 -15.37 9.95 -3.52
N GLU A 210 -15.87 8.73 -3.40
CA GLU A 210 -16.06 8.01 -2.14
C GLU A 210 -15.61 6.56 -2.33
N PRO A 211 -15.07 5.90 -1.30
CA PRO A 211 -14.78 4.48 -1.38
C PRO A 211 -16.06 3.69 -1.71
N ALA A 212 -15.95 2.69 -2.58
CA ALA A 212 -17.06 1.82 -2.92
C ALA A 212 -17.40 0.86 -1.75
N PRO A 213 -18.58 0.20 -1.77
CA PRO A 213 -18.94 -0.77 -0.75
C PRO A 213 -17.90 -1.88 -0.59
N GLU A 214 -17.58 -2.21 0.66
CA GLU A 214 -16.71 -3.34 0.98
C GLU A 214 -17.33 -4.66 0.52
N CYS A 215 -16.51 -5.67 0.25
CA CYS A 215 -17.02 -6.99 -0.06
C CYS A 215 -17.82 -7.58 1.10
N LEU A 216 -18.90 -8.28 0.77
CA LEU A 216 -19.80 -8.89 1.74
C LEU A 216 -19.04 -9.87 2.65
N THR A 217 -19.04 -9.58 3.95
CA THR A 217 -18.45 -10.41 5.01
C THR A 217 -19.43 -10.48 6.19
N LEU A 218 -19.06 -11.15 7.28
CA LEU A 218 -19.80 -11.10 8.54
C LEU A 218 -18.84 -10.71 9.67
N PRO A 219 -19.25 -9.84 10.61
CA PRO A 219 -20.57 -9.21 10.75
C PRO A 219 -20.79 -7.96 9.87
N ASN A 220 -19.80 -7.57 9.07
CA ASN A 220 -19.87 -6.36 8.26
C ASN A 220 -20.75 -6.60 7.02
N ASN A 221 -21.98 -6.06 7.01
CA ASN A 221 -22.94 -6.17 5.91
C ASN A 221 -22.50 -5.40 4.64
N GLY A 222 -21.40 -5.83 4.00
CA GLY A 222 -20.90 -5.33 2.72
C GLY A 222 -21.80 -5.71 1.54
N SER A 223 -21.23 -5.67 0.33
CA SER A 223 -21.93 -5.91 -0.94
C SER A 223 -21.31 -7.06 -1.73
N THR A 224 -22.12 -7.77 -2.53
CA THR A 224 -21.60 -8.71 -3.55
C THR A 224 -21.03 -7.95 -4.76
N ASP A 225 -21.60 -6.77 -5.06
CA ASP A 225 -21.02 -5.79 -5.97
C ASP A 225 -19.95 -4.98 -5.24
N CYS A 226 -18.72 -5.50 -5.22
CA CYS A 226 -17.61 -4.93 -4.45
C CYS A 226 -16.27 -4.83 -5.20
N LEU A 227 -16.21 -5.15 -6.49
CA LEU A 227 -14.95 -5.16 -7.25
C LEU A 227 -14.55 -3.76 -7.74
N PHE A 228 -14.01 -2.99 -6.80
CA PHE A 228 -13.52 -1.63 -7.00
C PHE A 228 -12.09 -1.48 -6.47
N LEU A 229 -11.42 -0.44 -6.96
CA LEU A 229 -10.10 -0.04 -6.49
C LEU A 229 -10.06 1.45 -6.17
N ASN A 230 -9.08 1.83 -5.37
CA ASN A 230 -8.78 3.20 -4.98
C ASN A 230 -7.41 3.60 -5.51
N ILE A 231 -7.25 4.85 -5.97
CA ILE A 231 -5.99 5.35 -6.55
C ILE A 231 -5.57 6.64 -5.87
N TRP A 232 -4.30 6.70 -5.47
CA TRP A 232 -3.62 7.91 -4.99
C TRP A 232 -2.43 8.24 -5.88
N THR A 233 -2.34 9.50 -6.32
CA THR A 233 -1.22 9.99 -7.14
C THR A 233 -0.99 11.48 -6.89
N ILE A 234 0.24 11.95 -7.05
CA ILE A 234 0.55 13.39 -6.99
C ILE A 234 0.51 14.08 -8.34
N SER A 235 0.37 13.34 -9.45
CA SER A 235 0.42 13.91 -10.80
C SER A 235 -0.60 13.26 -11.71
N LEU A 236 -1.38 14.09 -12.39
CA LEU A 236 -2.28 13.67 -13.44
C LEU A 236 -1.73 14.13 -14.79
N PRO A 237 -1.39 13.21 -15.70
CA PRO A 237 -0.91 13.57 -17.02
C PRO A 237 -2.03 14.09 -17.91
N ARG A 238 -1.64 14.84 -18.95
CA ARG A 238 -2.54 15.09 -20.08
C ARG A 238 -2.91 13.74 -20.73
N PRO A 239 -4.15 13.56 -21.21
CA PRO A 239 -4.55 12.34 -21.91
C PRO A 239 -3.58 11.98 -23.03
N GLY A 240 -3.14 10.71 -23.03
CA GLY A 240 -2.21 10.15 -24.01
C GLY A 240 -0.72 10.43 -23.75
N ALA A 241 -0.34 11.11 -22.66
CA ALA A 241 1.07 11.26 -22.31
C ALA A 241 1.66 9.95 -21.79
N LYS A 242 2.86 9.60 -22.27
CA LYS A 242 3.59 8.36 -21.93
C LYS A 242 5.01 8.60 -21.41
N GLN A 243 5.30 9.83 -21.01
CA GLN A 243 6.61 10.23 -20.50
C GLN A 243 6.49 10.53 -19.01
N ASN A 244 7.61 10.36 -18.29
CA ASN A 244 7.71 10.67 -16.86
C ASN A 244 6.67 9.93 -16.00
N LEU A 245 6.30 8.71 -16.42
CA LEU A 245 5.41 7.84 -15.67
C LEU A 245 6.13 7.32 -14.41
N LYS A 246 5.35 7.13 -13.35
CA LYS A 246 5.82 6.76 -12.01
C LYS A 246 5.60 5.27 -11.78
N PRO A 247 6.47 4.60 -11.00
CA PRO A 247 6.21 3.23 -10.56
C PRO A 247 4.88 3.15 -9.79
N VAL A 248 4.24 1.99 -9.89
CA VAL A 248 2.91 1.72 -9.34
C VAL A 248 3.04 0.69 -8.24
N MET A 249 2.47 0.97 -7.06
CA MET A 249 2.38 0.01 -5.97
C MET A 249 0.93 -0.42 -5.82
N VAL A 250 0.64 -1.71 -6.03
CA VAL A 250 -0.71 -2.29 -5.91
C VAL A 250 -0.80 -3.09 -4.62
N TYR A 251 -1.58 -2.59 -3.67
CA TYR A 251 -1.79 -3.21 -2.37
C TYR A 251 -2.92 -4.24 -2.40
N ILE A 252 -2.69 -5.37 -1.73
CA ILE A 252 -3.67 -6.42 -1.50
C ILE A 252 -3.82 -6.60 0.01
N TYR A 253 -5.00 -6.27 0.54
CA TYR A 253 -5.22 -6.32 2.00
C TYR A 253 -5.30 -7.74 2.55
N GLY A 254 -4.88 -7.89 3.81
CA GLY A 254 -5.03 -9.09 4.62
C GLY A 254 -6.38 -9.19 5.35
N GLY A 255 -6.52 -10.25 6.15
CA GLY A 255 -7.75 -10.56 6.89
C GLY A 255 -8.15 -12.03 6.87
N GLY A 256 -7.18 -12.95 6.79
CA GLY A 256 -7.40 -14.40 6.77
C GLY A 256 -8.36 -14.87 5.68
N PHE A 257 -8.45 -14.12 4.58
CA PHE A 257 -9.41 -14.29 3.49
C PHE A 257 -10.89 -14.26 3.90
N THR A 258 -11.23 -13.76 5.09
CA THR A 258 -12.62 -13.72 5.59
C THR A 258 -13.11 -12.31 5.91
N THR A 259 -12.19 -11.38 6.09
CA THR A 259 -12.41 -9.96 6.37
C THR A 259 -11.34 -9.11 5.65
N GLY A 260 -11.38 -7.81 5.84
CA GLY A 260 -10.49 -6.85 5.19
C GLY A 260 -11.23 -5.93 4.22
N SER A 261 -10.57 -4.85 3.81
CA SER A 261 -11.17 -3.81 2.98
C SER A 261 -10.11 -2.97 2.30
N ALA A 262 -10.36 -2.62 1.03
CA ALA A 262 -9.57 -1.65 0.27
C ALA A 262 -9.82 -0.19 0.71
N SER A 263 -10.55 0.01 1.81
CA SER A 263 -10.89 1.31 2.39
C SER A 263 -10.43 1.44 3.85
N ASN A 264 -9.56 0.54 4.32
CA ASN A 264 -9.04 0.58 5.68
C ASN A 264 -8.15 1.84 5.87
N PRO A 265 -8.45 2.72 6.85
CA PRO A 265 -7.69 3.95 7.06
C PRO A 265 -6.20 3.75 7.37
N THR A 266 -5.81 2.61 7.94
CA THR A 266 -4.39 2.28 8.21
C THR A 266 -3.58 2.16 6.94
N ASN A 267 -4.23 1.84 5.82
CA ASN A 267 -3.62 1.53 4.53
C ASN A 267 -3.91 2.62 3.49
N ASP A 268 -4.38 3.82 3.90
CA ASP A 268 -4.59 4.94 2.97
C ASP A 268 -3.28 5.25 2.22
N GLY A 269 -3.31 5.18 0.89
CA GLY A 269 -2.14 5.31 0.04
C GLY A 269 -1.62 6.74 -0.13
N GLY A 270 -2.25 7.75 0.48
CA GLY A 270 -1.94 9.17 0.24
C GLY A 270 -0.50 9.54 0.62
N ASN A 271 -0.08 9.17 1.82
CA ASN A 271 1.26 9.45 2.33
C ASN A 271 2.33 8.67 1.55
N LEU A 272 2.06 7.38 1.28
CA LEU A 272 2.93 6.53 0.47
C LEU A 272 3.15 7.11 -0.95
N ALA A 273 2.09 7.57 -1.60
CA ALA A 273 2.15 8.21 -2.92
C ALA A 273 2.93 9.53 -2.90
N ALA A 274 2.62 10.41 -1.94
CA ALA A 274 3.21 11.74 -1.85
C ALA A 274 4.70 11.70 -1.49
N ARG A 275 5.04 10.95 -0.44
CA ARG A 275 6.43 10.79 0.00
C ARG A 275 7.27 9.98 -0.97
N GLY A 276 6.68 8.92 -1.55
CA GLY A 276 7.38 7.96 -2.40
C GLY A 276 7.57 8.38 -3.87
N ASP A 277 6.84 9.39 -4.35
CA ASP A 277 6.70 9.65 -5.79
C ASP A 277 6.24 8.42 -6.58
N VAL A 278 5.23 7.72 -6.06
CA VAL A 278 4.64 6.51 -6.65
C VAL A 278 3.14 6.71 -6.88
N VAL A 279 2.55 5.91 -7.75
CA VAL A 279 1.09 5.75 -7.80
C VAL A 279 0.71 4.57 -6.91
N VAL A 280 -0.21 4.77 -5.97
CA VAL A 280 -0.69 3.69 -5.11
C VAL A 280 -2.08 3.28 -5.54
N VAL A 281 -2.31 1.97 -5.63
CA VAL A 281 -3.60 1.36 -5.92
C VAL A 281 -3.94 0.38 -4.80
N ASP A 282 -5.14 0.44 -4.25
CA ASP A 282 -5.66 -0.54 -3.29
C ASP A 282 -6.87 -1.24 -3.93
N ILE A 283 -6.91 -2.57 -3.90
CA ILE A 283 -7.89 -3.37 -4.67
C ILE A 283 -8.77 -4.21 -3.76
N ALA A 284 -10.07 -4.23 -4.05
CA ALA A 284 -11.03 -5.15 -3.44
C ALA A 284 -11.04 -6.51 -4.13
N TYR A 285 -11.22 -7.58 -3.36
CA TYR A 285 -11.39 -8.93 -3.87
C TYR A 285 -12.39 -9.72 -3.03
N ARG A 286 -13.07 -10.70 -3.63
CA ARG A 286 -14.08 -11.50 -2.93
C ARG A 286 -13.45 -12.35 -1.82
N LEU A 287 -14.11 -12.35 -0.67
CA LEU A 287 -13.67 -13.02 0.56
C LEU A 287 -14.55 -14.24 0.87
N SER A 288 -14.06 -15.09 1.77
CA SER A 288 -14.77 -16.24 2.35
C SER A 288 -15.35 -17.15 1.27
N THR A 289 -16.40 -17.91 1.57
CA THR A 289 -16.98 -18.89 0.65
C THR A 289 -17.30 -18.29 -0.73
N LEU A 290 -17.62 -16.99 -0.81
CA LEU A 290 -17.91 -16.29 -2.07
C LEU A 290 -16.67 -16.14 -2.99
N GLY A 291 -15.46 -16.04 -2.42
CA GLY A 291 -14.21 -15.92 -3.17
C GLY A 291 -13.51 -17.26 -3.45
N PHE A 292 -13.89 -18.34 -2.76
CA PHE A 292 -13.07 -19.55 -2.68
C PHE A 292 -13.77 -20.87 -3.05
N LEU A 293 -15.11 -20.94 -3.02
CA LEU A 293 -15.86 -22.19 -3.26
C LEU A 293 -15.49 -22.87 -4.60
N ALA A 294 -15.27 -24.19 -4.57
CA ALA A 294 -14.89 -24.99 -5.73
C ALA A 294 -15.83 -26.20 -5.92
N LEU A 295 -16.28 -26.50 -7.15
CA LEU A 295 -17.27 -27.55 -7.45
C LEU A 295 -16.71 -28.78 -8.19
N ASP A 296 -15.46 -28.78 -8.63
CA ASP A 296 -14.82 -29.86 -9.43
C ASP A 296 -15.68 -30.34 -10.61
N ASP A 297 -16.29 -29.40 -11.32
CA ASP A 297 -17.07 -29.62 -12.54
C ASP A 297 -16.26 -29.29 -13.82
N GLY A 298 -14.97 -28.96 -13.65
CA GLY A 298 -14.05 -28.58 -14.72
C GLY A 298 -14.16 -27.10 -15.14
N VAL A 299 -15.06 -26.32 -14.55
CA VAL A 299 -15.29 -24.91 -14.91
C VAL A 299 -15.26 -23.99 -13.68
N HIS A 300 -15.82 -24.41 -12.54
CA HIS A 300 -16.00 -23.61 -11.33
C HIS A 300 -15.11 -24.15 -10.20
N ASN A 301 -13.80 -24.17 -10.43
CA ASN A 301 -12.83 -24.86 -9.59
C ASN A 301 -12.23 -23.99 -8.46
N GLY A 302 -12.88 -22.88 -8.09
CA GLY A 302 -12.43 -21.97 -7.03
C GLY A 302 -11.47 -20.88 -7.53
N ASN A 303 -10.70 -20.29 -6.60
CA ASN A 303 -9.76 -19.19 -6.85
C ASN A 303 -10.39 -17.91 -7.44
N TYR A 304 -11.66 -17.62 -7.15
CA TYR A 304 -12.31 -16.41 -7.65
C TYR A 304 -11.66 -15.13 -7.11
N PHE A 305 -11.20 -15.16 -5.85
CA PHE A 305 -10.42 -14.07 -5.24
C PHE A 305 -9.18 -13.72 -6.09
N LEU A 306 -8.44 -14.73 -6.55
CA LEU A 306 -7.24 -14.57 -7.36
C LEU A 306 -7.60 -14.04 -8.75
N SER A 307 -8.73 -14.47 -9.31
CA SER A 307 -9.25 -13.91 -10.57
C SER A 307 -9.65 -12.43 -10.43
N ASP A 308 -10.15 -12.01 -9.27
CA ASP A 308 -10.46 -10.60 -8.99
C ASP A 308 -9.17 -9.77 -8.99
N GLN A 309 -8.14 -10.26 -8.30
CA GLN A 309 -6.84 -9.61 -8.23
C GLN A 309 -6.17 -9.53 -9.61
N ILE A 310 -6.24 -10.60 -10.42
CA ILE A 310 -5.74 -10.59 -11.80
C ILE A 310 -6.51 -9.58 -12.66
N ALA A 311 -7.85 -9.55 -12.59
CA ALA A 311 -8.64 -8.55 -13.32
C ALA A 311 -8.30 -7.11 -12.90
N ALA A 312 -8.02 -6.87 -11.61
CA ALA A 312 -7.56 -5.58 -11.14
C ALA A 312 -6.18 -5.21 -11.71
N LEU A 313 -5.24 -6.16 -11.75
CA LEU A 313 -3.92 -5.96 -12.34
C LEU A 313 -3.99 -5.75 -13.87
N GLU A 314 -4.85 -6.47 -14.58
CA GLU A 314 -5.11 -6.25 -16.01
C GLU A 314 -5.72 -4.85 -16.24
N TRP A 315 -6.61 -4.39 -15.36
CA TRP A 315 -7.12 -3.02 -15.39
C TRP A 315 -6.00 -1.99 -15.18
N VAL A 316 -5.11 -2.22 -14.19
CA VAL A 316 -3.94 -1.37 -13.93
C VAL A 316 -3.05 -1.32 -15.17
N GLN A 317 -2.70 -2.46 -15.76
CA GLN A 317 -1.92 -2.55 -17.00
C GLN A 317 -2.53 -1.72 -18.12
N LYS A 318 -3.86 -1.71 -18.23
CA LYS A 318 -4.59 -1.01 -19.29
C LYS A 318 -4.75 0.49 -19.05
N HIS A 319 -4.86 0.93 -17.80
CA HIS A 319 -5.40 2.25 -17.47
C HIS A 319 -4.54 3.12 -16.56
N ILE A 320 -3.53 2.58 -15.88
CA ILE A 320 -2.80 3.34 -14.86
C ILE A 320 -1.97 4.50 -15.45
N GLU A 321 -1.63 4.45 -16.74
CA GLU A 321 -1.02 5.57 -17.47
C GLU A 321 -1.86 6.86 -17.35
N SER A 322 -3.19 6.75 -17.31
CA SER A 322 -4.09 7.91 -17.14
C SER A 322 -3.92 8.61 -15.79
N PHE A 323 -3.31 7.95 -14.80
CA PHE A 323 -3.04 8.50 -13.46
C PHE A 323 -1.55 8.77 -13.23
N GLY A 324 -0.76 8.75 -14.31
CA GLY A 324 0.68 8.98 -14.27
C GLY A 324 1.49 7.77 -13.83
N GLY A 325 0.89 6.58 -13.77
CA GLY A 325 1.58 5.33 -13.44
C GLY A 325 2.15 4.64 -14.67
N ASP A 326 3.27 3.93 -14.48
CA ASP A 326 3.93 3.13 -15.51
C ASP A 326 3.48 1.66 -15.37
N PRO A 327 2.71 1.11 -16.32
CA PRO A 327 2.23 -0.26 -16.25
C PRO A 327 3.38 -1.29 -16.32
N SER A 328 4.54 -0.92 -16.87
CA SER A 328 5.73 -1.78 -16.86
C SER A 328 6.45 -1.80 -15.52
N ARG A 329 6.09 -0.88 -14.61
CA ARG A 329 6.70 -0.71 -13.28
C ARG A 329 5.69 -0.91 -12.13
N VAL A 330 4.83 -1.92 -12.24
CA VAL A 330 3.94 -2.41 -11.17
C VAL A 330 4.64 -3.31 -10.14
N THR A 331 4.68 -2.89 -8.88
CA THR A 331 5.05 -3.70 -7.72
C THR A 331 3.79 -4.08 -6.95
N ILE A 332 3.55 -5.38 -6.76
CA ILE A 332 2.46 -5.87 -5.91
C ILE A 332 2.95 -6.01 -4.47
N PHE A 333 2.12 -5.65 -3.50
CA PHE A 333 2.45 -5.86 -2.10
C PHE A 333 1.22 -6.18 -1.27
N GLY A 334 1.39 -6.94 -0.20
CA GLY A 334 0.29 -7.32 0.67
C GLY A 334 0.79 -7.77 2.03
N GLU A 335 -0.15 -7.80 2.98
CA GLU A 335 0.09 -8.22 4.36
C GLU A 335 -0.79 -9.42 4.71
N SER A 336 -0.28 -10.37 5.49
CA SER A 336 -1.05 -11.55 5.92
C SER A 336 -1.60 -12.37 4.73
N ALA A 337 -2.89 -12.66 4.68
CA ALA A 337 -3.58 -13.25 3.52
C ALA A 337 -3.39 -12.44 2.21
N GLY A 338 -3.09 -11.14 2.30
CA GLY A 338 -2.65 -10.32 1.17
C GLY A 338 -1.24 -10.66 0.69
N ALA A 339 -0.31 -10.99 1.59
CA ALA A 339 1.00 -11.52 1.23
C ALA A 339 0.88 -12.95 0.65
N GLU A 340 -0.04 -13.77 1.15
CA GLU A 340 -0.36 -15.07 0.56
C GLU A 340 -0.92 -14.92 -0.86
N SER A 341 -1.75 -13.89 -1.09
CA SER A 341 -2.21 -13.50 -2.43
C SER A 341 -1.07 -13.08 -3.35
N VAL A 342 -0.11 -12.29 -2.85
CA VAL A 342 1.10 -11.93 -3.60
C VAL A 342 1.89 -13.19 -3.95
N ASN A 343 2.06 -14.14 -3.02
CA ASN A 343 2.74 -15.40 -3.30
C ASN A 343 1.98 -16.23 -4.36
N ALA A 344 0.65 -16.31 -4.25
CA ALA A 344 -0.20 -16.99 -5.22
C ALA A 344 -0.12 -16.35 -6.61
N LEU A 345 -0.05 -15.02 -6.70
CA LEU A 345 0.18 -14.30 -7.96
C LEU A 345 1.58 -14.57 -8.54
N MET A 346 2.61 -14.69 -7.69
CA MET A 346 3.95 -15.12 -8.13
C MET A 346 3.94 -16.56 -8.65
N ALA A 347 3.23 -17.47 -7.99
CA ALA A 347 3.10 -18.87 -8.39
C ALA A 347 2.16 -19.08 -9.60
N SER A 348 1.29 -18.11 -9.90
CA SER A 348 0.26 -18.26 -10.93
C SER A 348 0.77 -17.98 -12.35
N PRO A 349 0.55 -18.88 -13.31
CA PRO A 349 0.76 -18.59 -14.73
C PRO A 349 -0.04 -17.39 -15.23
N LYS A 350 -1.19 -17.09 -14.59
CA LYS A 350 -2.07 -15.97 -14.94
C LYS A 350 -1.55 -14.61 -14.46
N GLY A 351 -0.62 -14.61 -13.48
CA GLY A 351 0.06 -13.39 -13.03
C GLY A 351 1.13 -12.87 -14.02
N LYS A 352 1.47 -13.66 -15.04
CA LYS A 352 2.63 -13.40 -15.90
C LYS A 352 2.55 -12.10 -16.66
N GLY A 353 3.56 -11.26 -16.45
CA GLY A 353 3.70 -9.95 -17.10
C GLY A 353 2.85 -8.85 -16.50
N LEU A 354 2.14 -9.09 -15.39
CA LEU A 354 1.29 -8.09 -14.74
C LEU A 354 2.02 -7.24 -13.68
N PHE A 355 3.18 -7.69 -13.22
CA PHE A 355 4.03 -7.01 -12.23
C PHE A 355 5.51 -7.34 -12.46
N HIS A 356 6.40 -6.52 -11.91
CA HIS A 356 7.87 -6.66 -12.02
C HIS A 356 8.59 -6.70 -10.66
N GLY A 357 7.88 -6.49 -9.55
CA GLY A 357 8.39 -6.63 -8.19
C GLY A 357 7.30 -7.05 -7.22
N ALA A 358 7.67 -7.70 -6.12
CA ALA A 358 6.73 -8.17 -5.10
C ALA A 358 7.22 -7.82 -3.68
N ILE A 359 6.28 -7.53 -2.77
CA ILE A 359 6.57 -7.38 -1.34
C ILE A 359 5.58 -8.22 -0.52
N LEU A 360 6.10 -9.15 0.28
CA LEU A 360 5.32 -10.08 1.09
C LEU A 360 5.53 -9.74 2.57
N GLN A 361 4.55 -9.05 3.17
CA GLN A 361 4.60 -8.69 4.59
C GLN A 361 3.87 -9.76 5.40
N SER A 362 4.60 -10.52 6.22
CA SER A 362 4.02 -11.52 7.10
C SER A 362 3.21 -12.57 6.32
N ASN A 363 3.83 -13.21 5.31
CA ASN A 363 3.18 -14.26 4.53
C ASN A 363 2.82 -15.45 5.42
N TYR A 364 1.52 -15.77 5.52
CA TYR A 364 1.05 -16.91 6.30
C TYR A 364 1.32 -18.21 5.56
N TYR A 365 1.88 -19.20 6.25
CA TYR A 365 2.20 -20.48 5.65
C TYR A 365 0.99 -21.40 5.55
N GLN A 366 0.54 -21.65 4.32
CA GLN A 366 -0.38 -22.73 4.02
C GLN A 366 -0.10 -23.28 2.62
N PRO A 367 0.20 -24.58 2.45
CA PRO A 367 0.24 -25.19 1.12
C PRO A 367 -1.12 -25.02 0.43
N TYR A 368 -1.11 -24.74 -0.87
CA TYR A 368 -2.34 -24.67 -1.65
C TYR A 368 -3.03 -26.03 -1.67
N VAL A 369 -4.35 -26.05 -1.48
CA VAL A 369 -5.07 -27.30 -1.23
C VAL A 369 -5.46 -27.98 -2.56
N PRO A 370 -5.18 -29.28 -2.76
CA PRO A 370 -5.66 -29.99 -3.95
C PRO A 370 -7.18 -29.92 -4.09
N LEU A 371 -7.69 -29.70 -5.31
CA LEU A 371 -9.12 -29.52 -5.58
C LEU A 371 -10.02 -30.59 -4.93
N VAL A 372 -9.66 -31.86 -5.08
CA VAL A 372 -10.41 -32.98 -4.47
C VAL A 372 -10.46 -32.87 -2.94
N THR A 373 -9.35 -32.47 -2.32
CA THR A 373 -9.28 -32.27 -0.86
C THR A 373 -10.19 -31.12 -0.45
N ALA A 374 -10.14 -29.99 -1.16
CA ALA A 374 -10.96 -28.81 -0.87
C ALA A 374 -12.47 -29.12 -1.02
N VAL A 375 -12.85 -29.88 -2.06
CA VAL A 375 -14.24 -30.30 -2.28
C VAL A 375 -14.75 -31.20 -1.14
N ASN A 376 -13.93 -32.12 -0.66
CA ASN A 376 -14.30 -33.01 0.44
C ASN A 376 -14.38 -32.26 1.78
N GLN A 377 -13.42 -31.37 2.05
CA GLN A 377 -13.30 -30.66 3.33
C GLN A 377 -14.30 -29.51 3.48
N SER A 378 -14.58 -28.77 2.41
CA SER A 378 -15.39 -27.55 2.48
C SER A 378 -16.65 -27.58 1.61
N THR A 379 -16.53 -27.89 0.31
CA THR A 379 -17.67 -27.81 -0.61
C THR A 379 -18.78 -28.81 -0.26
N THR A 380 -18.45 -30.07 0.01
CA THR A 380 -19.44 -31.11 0.33
C THR A 380 -20.22 -30.76 1.60
N PRO A 381 -19.58 -30.36 2.72
CA PRO A 381 -20.32 -29.84 3.87
C PRO A 381 -21.21 -28.63 3.56
N ILE A 382 -20.74 -27.66 2.74
CA ILE A 382 -21.54 -26.50 2.35
C ILE A 382 -22.77 -26.92 1.53
N LEU A 383 -22.60 -27.83 0.57
CA LEU A 383 -23.70 -28.41 -0.22
C LEU A 383 -24.73 -29.12 0.67
N ASN A 384 -24.29 -29.80 1.72
CA ASN A 384 -25.18 -30.46 2.68
C ASN A 384 -25.93 -29.43 3.55
N LEU A 385 -25.25 -28.40 4.04
CA LEU A 385 -25.84 -27.35 4.89
C LEU A 385 -26.85 -26.47 4.13
N THR A 386 -26.61 -26.23 2.84
CA THR A 386 -27.49 -25.44 1.97
C THR A 386 -28.64 -26.26 1.37
N GLY A 387 -28.56 -27.59 1.43
CA GLY A 387 -29.49 -28.50 0.75
C GLY A 387 -29.23 -28.63 -0.77
N CYS A 388 -28.15 -28.03 -1.28
CA CYS A 388 -27.81 -28.06 -2.69
C CYS A 388 -27.14 -29.35 -3.17
N GLY A 389 -26.70 -30.24 -2.27
CA GLY A 389 -25.96 -31.45 -2.65
C GLY A 389 -26.71 -32.41 -3.60
N ALA A 390 -28.04 -32.49 -3.48
CA ALA A 390 -28.89 -33.32 -4.34
C ALA A 390 -29.50 -32.56 -5.54
N ALA A 391 -29.16 -31.28 -5.72
CA ALA A 391 -29.65 -30.50 -6.85
C ALA A 391 -29.09 -31.03 -8.17
N ALA A 392 -29.90 -31.01 -9.23
CA ALA A 392 -29.44 -31.38 -10.58
C ALA A 392 -28.32 -30.43 -11.08
N ASN A 393 -28.34 -29.18 -10.63
CA ASN A 393 -27.32 -28.18 -10.84
C ASN A 393 -26.94 -27.56 -9.50
N GLN A 394 -25.80 -27.97 -8.94
CA GLN A 394 -25.32 -27.51 -7.64
C GLN A 394 -24.93 -26.02 -7.67
N LEU A 395 -24.35 -25.55 -8.78
CA LEU A 395 -23.98 -24.14 -8.96
C LEU A 395 -25.20 -23.24 -8.89
N GLU A 396 -26.23 -23.51 -9.71
CA GLU A 396 -27.46 -22.71 -9.75
C GLU A 396 -28.16 -22.67 -8.39
N CYS A 397 -28.17 -23.80 -7.67
CA CYS A 397 -28.70 -23.85 -6.32
C CYS A 397 -27.93 -22.94 -5.34
N LEU A 398 -26.60 -22.98 -5.36
CA LEU A 398 -25.75 -22.12 -4.52
C LEU A 398 -25.85 -20.64 -4.92
N GLN A 399 -25.97 -20.35 -6.22
CA GLN A 399 -26.19 -19.00 -6.76
C GLN A 399 -27.58 -18.45 -6.42
N ALA A 400 -28.57 -19.28 -6.12
CA ALA A 400 -29.87 -18.87 -5.61
C ALA A 400 -29.92 -18.74 -4.07
N TYR A 401 -29.01 -19.41 -3.35
CA TYR A 401 -28.97 -19.42 -1.88
C TYR A 401 -28.60 -18.04 -1.32
N ASN A 402 -29.17 -17.60 -0.19
CA ASN A 402 -28.89 -16.27 0.35
C ASN A 402 -27.39 -16.07 0.66
N ALA A 403 -26.77 -15.00 0.14
CA ALA A 403 -25.33 -14.78 0.28
C ALA A 403 -24.88 -14.57 1.73
N THR A 404 -25.66 -13.82 2.51
CA THR A 404 -25.37 -13.59 3.93
C THR A 404 -25.53 -14.86 4.75
N GLU A 405 -26.57 -15.66 4.50
CA GLU A 405 -26.75 -16.96 5.16
C GLU A 405 -25.62 -17.94 4.80
N LEU A 406 -25.13 -17.91 3.56
CA LEU A 406 -24.00 -18.75 3.12
C LEU A 406 -22.73 -18.45 3.91
N LEU A 407 -22.45 -17.16 4.17
CA LEU A 407 -21.31 -16.74 4.98
C LEU A 407 -21.48 -17.08 6.47
N GLY A 408 -22.71 -17.23 6.95
CA GLY A 408 -23.03 -17.63 8.32
C GLY A 408 -22.99 -19.13 8.58
N LEU A 409 -22.64 -19.94 7.58
CA LEU A 409 -22.53 -21.39 7.74
C LEU A 409 -21.36 -21.77 8.65
N LYS A 410 -21.48 -22.93 9.29
CA LYS A 410 -20.42 -23.48 10.14
C LYS A 410 -19.14 -23.80 9.36
N THR A 411 -19.26 -24.21 8.10
CA THR A 411 -18.13 -24.47 7.22
C THR A 411 -17.83 -23.21 6.41
N VAL A 412 -16.61 -22.70 6.56
CA VAL A 412 -16.08 -21.55 5.82
C VAL A 412 -15.02 -22.05 4.83
N PHE A 413 -15.01 -21.50 3.62
CA PHE A 413 -13.98 -21.77 2.63
C PHE A 413 -13.19 -20.49 2.41
N ASN A 414 -11.90 -20.49 2.75
CA ASN A 414 -11.05 -19.30 2.77
C ASN A 414 -9.56 -19.62 2.49
N TYR A 415 -9.27 -20.57 1.61
CA TYR A 415 -7.90 -20.98 1.28
C TYR A 415 -7.74 -21.29 -0.22
N PRO A 416 -6.58 -21.01 -0.84
CA PRO A 416 -6.38 -21.24 -2.28
C PRO A 416 -6.39 -22.72 -2.65
N VAL A 417 -6.76 -23.00 -3.90
CA VAL A 417 -6.93 -24.37 -4.41
C VAL A 417 -6.01 -24.61 -5.61
N VAL A 418 -5.40 -25.80 -5.69
CA VAL A 418 -4.70 -26.24 -6.90
C VAL A 418 -5.73 -26.67 -7.94
N ASP A 419 -6.14 -25.73 -8.78
CA ASP A 419 -7.20 -25.87 -9.78
C ASP A 419 -6.67 -26.22 -11.19
N GLY A 420 -5.34 -26.20 -11.36
CA GLY A 420 -4.66 -26.49 -12.63
C GLY A 420 -4.69 -25.34 -13.63
N THR A 421 -5.29 -24.19 -13.30
CA THR A 421 -5.40 -23.02 -14.18
C THR A 421 -4.78 -21.78 -13.57
N TYR A 422 -5.19 -21.43 -12.35
CA TYR A 422 -4.62 -20.32 -11.60
C TYR A 422 -3.45 -20.79 -10.73
N LEU A 423 -3.55 -21.95 -10.10
CA LEU A 423 -2.48 -22.58 -9.32
C LEU A 423 -2.30 -24.03 -9.77
N VAL A 424 -1.05 -24.41 -10.03
CA VAL A 424 -0.72 -25.71 -10.68
C VAL A 424 0.07 -26.66 -9.77
N SER A 425 0.45 -26.21 -8.59
CA SER A 425 1.22 -26.95 -7.58
C SER A 425 0.79 -26.50 -6.18
N GLU A 426 1.07 -27.29 -5.15
CA GLU A 426 0.75 -26.98 -3.75
C GLU A 426 1.67 -25.90 -3.15
N PHE A 427 2.79 -25.62 -3.81
CA PHE A 427 3.78 -24.62 -3.43
C PHE A 427 4.19 -23.79 -4.64
N ILE A 428 4.76 -22.61 -4.42
CA ILE A 428 5.46 -21.86 -5.46
C ILE A 428 6.57 -22.72 -6.07
N ASP A 429 6.65 -22.76 -7.40
CA ASP A 429 7.61 -23.58 -8.12
C ASP A 429 8.96 -22.86 -8.22
N LEU A 430 9.89 -23.23 -7.34
CA LEU A 430 11.24 -22.66 -7.28
C LEU A 430 12.26 -23.49 -8.07
N ASN A 431 11.81 -24.35 -8.99
CA ASN A 431 12.69 -25.06 -9.91
C ASN A 431 13.06 -24.18 -11.12
N SER A 432 14.35 -23.86 -11.27
CA SER A 432 14.83 -23.01 -12.36
C SER A 432 14.63 -23.55 -13.78
N THR A 433 14.30 -24.83 -13.92
CA THR A 433 14.01 -25.46 -15.22
C THR A 433 12.58 -25.26 -15.70
N THR A 434 11.67 -24.78 -14.85
CA THR A 434 10.28 -24.48 -15.21
C THR A 434 10.06 -22.99 -15.44
N ASP A 435 8.93 -22.59 -16.03
CA ASP A 435 8.60 -21.19 -16.36
C ASP A 435 7.23 -20.77 -15.79
N VAL A 436 6.82 -21.44 -14.71
CA VAL A 436 5.54 -21.22 -14.02
C VAL A 436 5.60 -19.98 -13.12
N THR A 437 6.66 -19.88 -12.31
CA THR A 437 6.84 -18.78 -11.35
C THR A 437 7.22 -17.48 -12.03
N ASN A 438 6.57 -16.39 -11.62
CA ASN A 438 6.88 -15.03 -12.03
C ASN A 438 8.14 -14.55 -11.33
N ARG A 439 9.26 -14.58 -12.07
CA ARG A 439 10.62 -14.30 -11.57
C ARG A 439 10.86 -12.80 -11.40
N VAL A 440 10.49 -12.25 -10.25
CA VAL A 440 10.62 -10.82 -9.91
C VAL A 440 11.46 -10.62 -8.64
N PRO A 441 12.13 -9.47 -8.45
CA PRO A 441 12.73 -9.14 -7.16
C PRO A 441 11.67 -9.08 -6.05
N VAL A 442 12.08 -9.43 -4.83
CA VAL A 442 11.19 -9.59 -3.68
C VAL A 442 11.74 -8.88 -2.44
N ILE A 443 10.88 -8.16 -1.73
CA ILE A 443 11.06 -7.91 -0.28
C ILE A 443 10.13 -8.87 0.46
N MET A 444 10.62 -9.56 1.47
CA MET A 444 9.76 -10.39 2.31
C MET A 444 10.23 -10.39 3.75
N GLY A 445 9.33 -10.67 4.68
CA GLY A 445 9.69 -10.66 6.09
C GLY A 445 8.49 -10.82 7.00
N VAL A 446 8.75 -10.77 8.29
CA VAL A 446 7.76 -10.99 9.35
C VAL A 446 7.91 -9.94 10.45
N ASN A 447 6.90 -9.80 11.29
CA ASN A 447 7.04 -9.17 12.59
C ASN A 447 7.58 -10.21 13.58
N ARG A 448 8.39 -9.80 14.56
CA ARG A 448 9.12 -10.74 15.43
C ARG A 448 8.20 -11.71 16.21
N ASP A 449 6.98 -11.28 16.55
CA ASP A 449 6.05 -12.02 17.42
C ASP A 449 4.62 -12.08 16.82
N GLU A 450 4.50 -12.45 15.54
CA GLU A 450 3.25 -12.50 14.76
C GLU A 450 2.05 -13.02 15.55
N GLU A 451 2.21 -14.20 16.16
CA GLU A 451 1.13 -14.93 16.82
C GLU A 451 0.73 -14.34 18.18
N GLY A 452 1.33 -13.22 18.60
CA GLY A 452 0.95 -12.51 19.82
C GLY A 452 -0.51 -12.01 19.80
N VAL A 453 -1.07 -11.72 18.62
CA VAL A 453 -2.49 -11.34 18.44
C VAL A 453 -3.35 -12.42 17.78
N LEU A 454 -2.74 -13.29 16.96
CA LEU A 454 -3.44 -14.32 16.20
C LEU A 454 -3.56 -15.63 16.99
N GLY A 455 -2.57 -15.93 17.83
CA GLY A 455 -2.37 -17.22 18.44
C GLY A 455 -3.38 -17.55 19.53
N THR A 456 -3.57 -18.84 19.75
CA THR A 456 -4.45 -19.35 20.80
C THR A 456 -3.79 -19.20 22.18
N VAL A 457 -4.55 -18.65 23.13
CA VAL A 457 -4.14 -18.64 24.55
C VAL A 457 -4.49 -19.98 25.18
N TYR A 458 -3.47 -20.75 25.58
CA TYR A 458 -3.65 -22.04 26.25
C TYR A 458 -3.92 -21.85 27.75
N PRO A 459 -5.05 -22.34 28.30
CA PRO A 459 -5.44 -22.11 29.69
C PRO A 459 -4.71 -23.06 30.66
N THR A 460 -3.37 -23.04 30.63
CA THR A 460 -2.51 -23.89 31.47
C THR A 460 -1.36 -23.09 32.08
N THR A 461 -0.86 -23.56 33.22
CA THR A 461 0.39 -23.09 33.84
C THR A 461 1.53 -24.10 33.64
N ASN A 462 1.23 -25.27 33.07
CA ASN A 462 2.21 -26.31 32.79
C ASN A 462 2.73 -26.13 31.36
N LEU A 463 4.02 -25.86 31.25
CA LEU A 463 4.69 -25.61 29.97
C LEU A 463 4.71 -26.84 29.05
N THR A 464 4.92 -28.03 29.59
CA THR A 464 4.85 -29.27 28.80
C THR A 464 3.47 -29.44 28.19
N THR A 465 2.40 -29.22 28.97
CA THR A 465 1.03 -29.25 28.46
C THR A 465 0.81 -28.19 27.38
N GLY A 466 1.30 -26.96 27.57
CA GLY A 466 1.21 -25.92 26.55
C GLY A 466 1.94 -26.29 25.25
N ILE A 467 3.11 -26.91 25.35
CA ILE A 467 3.88 -27.41 24.18
C ILE A 467 3.15 -28.56 23.49
N ASP A 468 2.59 -29.51 24.25
CA ASP A 468 1.79 -30.60 23.70
C ASP A 468 0.56 -30.05 22.94
N ASP A 469 -0.13 -29.07 23.51
CA ASP A 469 -1.34 -28.47 22.92
C ASP A 469 -1.02 -27.69 21.63
N ILE A 470 0.03 -26.83 21.62
CA ILE A 470 0.43 -26.09 20.40
C ILE A 470 0.97 -27.02 19.32
N ALA A 471 1.69 -28.08 19.72
CA ALA A 471 2.20 -29.06 18.78
C ALA A 471 1.05 -29.86 18.14
N ALA A 472 0.06 -30.27 18.92
CA ALA A 472 -1.13 -30.94 18.40
C ALA A 472 -1.92 -30.03 17.44
N ALA A 473 -2.07 -28.74 17.77
CA ALA A 473 -2.77 -27.76 16.94
C ALA A 473 -2.09 -27.51 15.58
N ASN A 474 -0.77 -27.59 15.52
CA ASN A 474 0.03 -27.33 14.30
C ASN A 474 0.61 -28.59 13.65
N HIS A 475 0.17 -29.78 14.08
CA HIS A 475 0.67 -31.07 13.58
C HIS A 475 2.21 -31.25 13.72
N LEU A 476 2.78 -30.77 14.82
CA LEU A 476 4.21 -30.84 15.16
C LEU A 476 4.52 -32.01 16.09
N ASN A 477 5.80 -32.36 16.20
CA ASN A 477 6.28 -33.35 17.18
C ASN A 477 6.68 -32.67 18.50
N ALA A 478 5.81 -32.73 19.51
CA ALA A 478 6.09 -32.17 20.83
C ALA A 478 7.35 -32.75 21.49
N SER A 479 7.67 -34.04 21.24
CA SER A 479 8.84 -34.68 21.84
C SER A 479 10.15 -34.09 21.31
N ASP A 480 10.19 -33.74 20.02
CA ASP A 480 11.38 -33.12 19.41
C ASP A 480 11.58 -31.70 19.94
N ILE A 481 10.49 -30.93 20.10
CA ILE A 481 10.50 -29.58 20.70
C ILE A 481 11.05 -29.64 22.13
N LEU A 482 10.48 -30.52 22.97
CA LEU A 482 10.87 -30.66 24.38
C LEU A 482 12.31 -31.16 24.56
N ALA A 483 12.82 -31.96 23.63
CA ALA A 483 14.19 -32.50 23.69
C ALA A 483 15.27 -31.55 23.15
N SER A 484 14.88 -30.48 22.43
CA SER A 484 15.82 -29.61 21.71
C SER A 484 16.53 -28.57 22.58
N ASP A 485 15.95 -28.17 23.72
CA ASP A 485 16.35 -27.01 24.52
C ASP A 485 16.39 -25.66 23.75
N LEU A 486 15.90 -25.59 22.50
CA LEU A 486 15.99 -24.42 21.62
C LEU A 486 14.84 -23.40 21.79
N PHE A 487 13.75 -23.80 22.46
CA PHE A 487 12.62 -22.93 22.78
C PHE A 487 12.71 -22.57 24.27
N PRO A 488 13.51 -21.55 24.63
CA PRO A 488 13.90 -21.28 26.00
C PRO A 488 12.70 -21.08 26.91
N LEU A 489 12.73 -21.83 28.00
CA LEU A 489 11.70 -21.93 29.02
C LEU A 489 11.72 -20.67 29.91
N GLY A 490 10.63 -19.92 29.94
CA GLY A 490 10.34 -18.95 31.02
C GLY A 490 11.39 -17.85 31.27
N THR A 491 11.83 -17.15 30.22
CA THR A 491 12.81 -16.05 30.30
C THR A 491 12.31 -14.77 30.94
N SER A 492 11.05 -14.67 31.35
CA SER A 492 10.66 -13.57 32.22
C SER A 492 11.00 -13.89 33.65
N ASP A 493 11.88 -13.10 34.27
CA ASP A 493 12.20 -13.08 35.71
C ASP A 493 10.97 -12.87 36.63
N ASN A 494 9.76 -12.83 36.06
CA ASN A 494 8.52 -12.85 36.79
C ASN A 494 8.14 -14.32 37.08
N ASN A 495 7.73 -14.64 38.30
CA ASN A 495 7.23 -15.97 38.64
C ASN A 495 5.85 -16.27 37.99
N ASN A 496 5.57 -15.82 36.75
CA ASN A 496 4.28 -15.97 36.06
C ASN A 496 4.31 -17.16 35.09
N ALA A 497 3.94 -18.33 35.59
CA ALA A 497 3.90 -19.57 34.81
C ALA A 497 3.01 -19.49 33.56
N THR A 498 1.87 -18.77 33.61
CA THR A 498 0.97 -18.63 32.47
C THR A 498 1.58 -17.78 31.35
N LEU A 499 2.27 -16.69 31.70
CA LEU A 499 2.96 -15.87 30.70
C LEU A 499 4.13 -16.64 30.05
N ASN A 500 4.82 -17.48 30.82
CA ASN A 500 5.87 -18.34 30.28
C ASN A 500 5.33 -19.35 29.26
N VAL A 501 4.16 -19.94 29.53
CA VAL A 501 3.44 -20.77 28.54
C VAL A 501 3.13 -19.95 27.30
N PHE A 502 2.48 -18.79 27.47
CA PHE A 502 2.08 -17.93 26.36
C PHE A 502 3.27 -17.50 25.49
N ASN A 503 4.37 -17.05 26.08
CA ASN A 503 5.56 -16.63 25.34
C ASN A 503 6.14 -17.78 24.51
N THR A 504 6.23 -18.98 25.10
CA THR A 504 6.79 -20.15 24.43
C THR A 504 5.89 -20.63 23.30
N THR A 505 4.59 -20.77 23.54
CA THR A 505 3.63 -21.22 22.53
C THR A 505 3.49 -20.20 21.41
N THR A 506 3.54 -18.90 21.72
CA THR A 506 3.50 -17.83 20.70
C THR A 506 4.74 -17.86 19.82
N ARG A 507 5.93 -18.09 20.39
CA ARG A 507 7.15 -18.25 19.59
C ARG A 507 7.06 -19.46 18.66
N ILE A 508 6.69 -20.63 19.18
CA ILE A 508 6.52 -21.86 18.39
C ILE A 508 5.52 -21.62 17.24
N SER A 509 4.39 -20.98 17.55
CA SER A 509 3.36 -20.64 16.56
C SER A 509 3.89 -19.66 15.52
N THR A 510 4.61 -18.60 15.94
CA THR A 510 5.18 -17.59 15.03
C THR A 510 6.19 -18.24 14.09
N ASP A 511 6.98 -19.18 14.60
CA ASP A 511 7.95 -19.92 13.82
C ASP A 511 7.28 -20.75 12.72
N VAL A 512 6.32 -21.60 13.08
CA VAL A 512 5.66 -22.50 12.12
C VAL A 512 4.73 -21.78 11.14
N SER A 513 4.00 -20.76 11.60
CA SER A 513 3.00 -20.06 10.78
C SER A 513 3.62 -19.02 9.84
N PHE A 514 4.76 -18.42 10.20
CA PHE A 514 5.31 -17.29 9.46
C PHE A 514 6.83 -17.39 9.25
N ARG A 515 7.63 -17.48 10.32
CA ARG A 515 9.09 -17.28 10.20
C ARG A 515 9.75 -18.34 9.31
N CYS A 516 9.52 -19.62 9.61
CA CYS A 516 10.21 -20.71 8.94
C CYS A 516 9.89 -20.77 7.45
N SER A 517 8.62 -20.58 7.08
CA SER A 517 8.17 -20.60 5.69
C SER A 517 8.75 -19.49 4.85
N ASN A 518 8.73 -18.27 5.38
CA ASN A 518 9.29 -17.12 4.70
C ASN A 518 10.79 -17.31 4.51
N GLN A 519 11.51 -17.83 5.50
CA GLN A 519 12.95 -18.07 5.40
C GLN A 519 13.31 -19.18 4.40
N PHE A 520 12.62 -20.34 4.42
CA PHE A 520 12.94 -21.41 3.46
C PHE A 520 12.55 -21.02 2.04
N GLU A 521 11.50 -20.22 1.84
CA GLU A 521 11.08 -19.75 0.52
C GLU A 521 12.11 -18.76 -0.04
N ALA A 522 12.56 -17.81 0.80
CA ALA A 522 13.64 -16.90 0.45
C ALA A 522 14.92 -17.66 0.07
N TYR A 523 15.33 -18.62 0.90
CA TYR A 523 16.53 -19.42 0.65
C TYR A 523 16.43 -20.23 -0.64
N ALA A 524 15.34 -20.97 -0.84
CA ALA A 524 15.12 -21.77 -2.04
C ALA A 524 15.08 -20.88 -3.30
N GLY A 525 14.41 -19.73 -3.23
CA GLY A 525 14.27 -18.79 -4.34
C GLY A 525 15.61 -18.24 -4.84
N VAL A 526 16.54 -17.94 -3.92
CA VAL A 526 17.90 -17.50 -4.25
C VAL A 526 18.77 -18.68 -4.69
N LYS A 527 18.75 -19.80 -3.96
CA LYS A 527 19.59 -20.98 -4.21
C LYS A 527 19.44 -21.51 -5.64
N ASP A 528 18.20 -21.60 -6.12
CA ASP A 528 17.93 -22.09 -7.47
C ASP A 528 17.88 -20.97 -8.51
N GLY A 529 18.01 -19.69 -8.11
CA GLY A 529 18.03 -18.54 -9.00
C GLY A 529 16.69 -18.25 -9.70
N VAL A 530 15.58 -18.69 -9.10
CA VAL A 530 14.22 -18.42 -9.61
C VAL A 530 13.77 -17.02 -9.25
N LEU A 531 14.04 -16.58 -8.02
CA LEU A 531 13.78 -15.22 -7.58
C LEU A 531 15.09 -14.42 -7.67
N PRO A 532 15.21 -13.42 -8.57
CA PRO A 532 16.49 -12.82 -8.94
C PRO A 532 17.18 -12.08 -7.80
N ASN A 533 16.44 -11.41 -6.91
CA ASN A 533 16.97 -10.74 -5.73
C ASN A 533 15.93 -10.78 -4.63
N ILE A 534 16.33 -11.12 -3.41
CA ILE A 534 15.47 -11.11 -2.23
C ILE A 534 16.13 -10.28 -1.14
N TRP A 535 15.35 -9.41 -0.50
CA TRP A 535 15.71 -8.74 0.74
C TRP A 535 14.78 -9.21 1.85
N PHE A 536 15.37 -9.76 2.91
CA PHE A 536 14.60 -10.27 4.04
C PHE A 536 14.60 -9.26 5.20
N TYR A 537 13.48 -9.12 5.89
CA TYR A 537 13.41 -8.34 7.13
C TYR A 537 12.74 -9.09 8.29
N GLU A 538 12.98 -8.59 9.49
CA GLU A 538 12.12 -8.83 10.64
C GLU A 538 11.84 -7.50 11.37
N PHE A 539 10.57 -7.11 11.56
CA PHE A 539 10.25 -5.91 12.35
C PHE A 539 10.48 -6.17 13.84
N ASN A 540 11.34 -5.35 14.43
CA ASN A 540 11.57 -5.29 15.88
C ASN A 540 11.08 -3.96 16.49
N ARG A 541 10.34 -3.16 15.73
CA ARG A 541 9.58 -2.01 16.21
C ARG A 541 8.23 -1.95 15.49
N THR A 542 7.15 -2.17 16.23
CA THR A 542 5.79 -2.14 15.68
C THR A 542 4.93 -1.15 16.47
N TYR A 543 3.78 -0.79 15.90
CA TYR A 543 2.74 -0.03 16.57
C TYR A 543 1.39 -0.72 16.29
N GLN A 544 0.93 -1.50 17.25
CA GLN A 544 -0.34 -2.23 17.13
C GLN A 544 -1.54 -1.29 17.24
N ASP A 545 -2.52 -1.47 16.36
CA ASP A 545 -3.85 -0.87 16.54
C ASP A 545 -4.45 -1.37 17.87
N PRO A 546 -4.82 -0.47 18.80
CA PRO A 546 -5.48 -0.86 20.04
C PRO A 546 -6.76 -1.69 19.85
N ALA A 547 -7.48 -1.51 18.73
CA ALA A 547 -8.65 -2.31 18.37
C ALA A 547 -8.27 -3.75 17.94
N TYR A 548 -7.01 -3.97 17.56
CA TYR A 548 -6.47 -5.26 17.14
C TYR A 548 -5.32 -5.71 18.08
N ASN A 549 -5.61 -5.73 19.38
CA ASN A 549 -4.68 -6.21 20.42
C ASN A 549 -5.45 -7.01 21.50
N PRO A 550 -6.11 -8.12 21.14
CA PRO A 550 -7.01 -8.85 22.04
C PRO A 550 -6.30 -9.43 23.27
N ASN A 551 -5.03 -9.80 23.12
CA ASN A 551 -4.21 -10.39 24.19
C ASN A 551 -3.47 -9.36 25.05
N LEU A 552 -3.53 -8.07 24.69
CA LEU A 552 -2.90 -6.94 25.41
C LEU A 552 -1.37 -7.04 25.54
N VAL A 553 -0.70 -7.82 24.70
CA VAL A 553 0.77 -8.04 24.75
C VAL A 553 1.55 -7.18 23.75
N CYS A 554 0.86 -6.55 22.79
CA CYS A 554 1.48 -5.85 21.67
C CYS A 554 1.67 -4.35 21.92
N ALA A 555 1.26 -3.87 23.09
CA ALA A 555 1.48 -2.50 23.51
C ALA A 555 2.81 -2.40 24.26
N ALA A 556 3.64 -1.43 23.88
CA ALA A 556 4.85 -1.13 24.63
C ALA A 556 4.51 -0.70 26.07
N PRO A 557 5.23 -1.19 27.11
CA PRO A 557 4.98 -0.84 28.50
C PRO A 557 5.03 0.67 28.75
N VAL A 558 4.04 1.21 29.47
CA VAL A 558 4.03 2.64 29.85
C VAL A 558 5.05 2.89 30.96
N THR A 559 5.88 3.92 30.78
CA THR A 559 6.83 4.39 31.79
C THR A 559 6.58 5.87 32.10
N PRO A 560 7.10 6.43 33.22
CA PRO A 560 6.89 7.85 33.52
C PRO A 560 7.41 8.81 32.43
N SER A 561 8.44 8.43 31.67
CA SER A 561 8.96 9.21 30.55
C SER A 561 8.23 8.95 29.22
N HIS A 562 7.53 7.82 29.10
CA HIS A 562 6.83 7.41 27.87
C HIS A 562 5.37 7.04 28.20
N PRO A 563 4.48 8.04 28.36
CA PRO A 563 3.08 7.83 28.77
C PRO A 563 2.25 7.05 27.74
N TYR A 564 2.73 6.96 26.50
CA TYR A 564 2.08 6.24 25.40
C TYR A 564 2.70 4.86 25.12
N GLY A 565 3.61 4.42 25.99
CA GLY A 565 4.36 3.18 25.85
C GLY A 565 5.81 3.44 25.46
N ASP A 566 6.74 2.70 26.07
CA ASP A 566 8.19 2.83 25.91
C ASP A 566 8.71 1.76 24.94
N PRO A 567 9.00 2.08 23.67
CA PRO A 567 9.43 1.09 22.69
C PRO A 567 10.80 0.49 22.98
N SER A 568 11.57 1.04 23.93
CA SER A 568 12.85 0.47 24.37
C SER A 568 12.68 -0.69 25.36
N GLN A 569 11.49 -0.84 25.95
CA GLN A 569 11.15 -1.98 26.79
C GLN A 569 10.66 -3.15 25.93
N GLU A 570 10.72 -4.36 26.49
CA GLU A 570 10.28 -5.56 25.78
C GLU A 570 8.74 -5.63 25.69
N TYR A 571 8.23 -5.93 24.50
CA TYR A 571 6.81 -6.16 24.17
C TYR A 571 6.69 -6.95 22.87
N PHE A 572 5.54 -7.55 22.61
CA PHE A 572 5.35 -8.36 21.41
C PHE A 572 5.24 -7.49 20.15
N LYS A 573 6.02 -7.83 19.13
CA LYS A 573 5.96 -7.22 17.79
C LYS A 573 4.98 -8.00 16.95
N CYS A 574 3.71 -7.70 17.16
CA CYS A 574 2.61 -8.52 16.66
C CYS A 574 2.26 -8.30 15.18
N HIS A 575 1.49 -9.24 14.65
CA HIS A 575 0.95 -9.22 13.29
C HIS A 575 0.22 -7.91 12.94
N ALA A 576 0.42 -7.43 11.72
CA ALA A 576 -0.05 -6.15 11.17
C ALA A 576 0.45 -4.87 11.88
N GLY A 577 1.27 -4.97 12.93
CA GLY A 577 1.80 -3.81 13.66
C GLY A 577 2.79 -2.95 12.88
N ASP A 578 3.19 -3.37 11.69
CA ASP A 578 4.06 -2.67 10.74
C ASP A 578 3.29 -1.81 9.72
N LEU A 579 2.01 -2.12 9.43
CA LEU A 579 1.24 -1.48 8.36
C LEU A 579 1.21 0.05 8.43
N ALA A 580 0.94 0.61 9.62
CA ALA A 580 0.90 2.06 9.79
C ALA A 580 2.26 2.72 9.50
N ASN A 581 3.38 2.02 9.72
CA ASN A 581 4.71 2.52 9.36
C ASN A 581 4.94 2.43 7.85
N THR A 582 4.57 1.30 7.23
CA THR A 582 4.71 1.06 5.79
C THR A 582 3.98 2.10 4.94
N PHE A 583 2.75 2.45 5.32
CA PHE A 583 1.97 3.48 4.62
C PHE A 583 2.27 4.90 5.08
N GLY A 584 3.12 5.08 6.09
CA GLY A 584 3.40 6.39 6.68
C GLY A 584 2.19 6.99 7.43
N ASN A 585 1.30 6.15 7.94
CA ASN A 585 0.01 6.53 8.50
C ASN A 585 -0.05 6.58 10.03
N VAL A 586 1.05 6.34 10.76
CA VAL A 586 1.06 6.38 12.25
C VAL A 586 0.36 7.62 12.82
N ALA A 587 0.77 8.82 12.39
CA ALA A 587 0.12 10.06 12.84
C ALA A 587 -1.30 10.22 12.26
N ARG A 588 -1.54 9.75 11.02
CA ARG A 588 -2.83 9.82 10.34
C ARG A 588 -3.92 9.07 11.10
N VAL A 589 -3.63 7.85 11.55
CA VAL A 589 -4.55 7.01 12.34
C VAL A 589 -4.66 7.42 13.80
N GLY A 590 -3.95 8.48 14.20
CA GLY A 590 -4.05 9.06 15.54
C GLY A 590 -3.23 8.32 16.59
N PHE A 591 -2.24 7.51 16.18
CA PHE A 591 -1.33 6.89 17.13
C PHE A 591 -0.41 7.97 17.73
N PRO A 592 -0.40 8.14 19.07
CA PRO A 592 0.47 9.10 19.71
C PRO A 592 1.94 8.71 19.54
N ASP A 593 2.79 9.69 19.29
CA ASP A 593 4.23 9.47 19.23
C ASP A 593 4.75 9.02 20.60
N ARG A 594 5.39 7.85 20.63
CA ARG A 594 5.81 7.20 21.89
C ARG A 594 7.10 7.77 22.45
N ASP A 595 8.04 8.14 21.59
CA ASP A 595 9.43 8.47 21.97
C ASP A 595 10.10 9.53 21.08
N GLY A 596 9.38 10.20 20.18
CA GLY A 596 9.96 11.15 19.23
C GLY A 596 10.46 10.50 17.93
N LEU A 597 10.34 9.18 17.80
CA LEU A 597 10.90 8.39 16.70
C LEU A 597 9.84 7.67 15.87
N ASP A 598 8.57 7.58 16.29
CA ASP A 598 7.58 6.80 15.54
C ASP A 598 7.34 7.35 14.14
N ALA A 599 7.15 8.67 14.01
CA ALA A 599 6.99 9.28 12.69
C ALA A 599 8.27 9.17 11.85
N LYS A 600 9.45 9.29 12.47
CA LYS A 600 10.73 9.17 11.76
C LYS A 600 10.98 7.74 11.30
N PHE A 601 10.58 6.75 12.09
CA PHE A 601 10.61 5.35 11.71
C PHE A 601 9.66 5.09 10.55
N GLY A 602 8.42 5.62 10.59
CA GLY A 602 7.51 5.60 9.45
C GLY A 602 8.12 6.22 8.18
N GLN A 603 8.86 7.33 8.29
CA GLN A 603 9.58 7.93 7.16
C GLN A 603 10.62 6.97 6.57
N LEU A 604 11.43 6.31 7.41
CA LEU A 604 12.43 5.34 6.99
C LEU A 604 11.80 4.15 6.25
N ILE A 605 10.76 3.54 6.84
CA ILE A 605 10.07 2.38 6.26
C ILE A 605 9.40 2.76 4.93
N THR A 606 8.67 3.87 4.88
CA THR A 606 8.05 4.38 3.64
C THR A 606 9.10 4.61 2.55
N ASP A 607 10.28 5.13 2.90
CA ASP A 607 11.36 5.39 1.95
C ASP A 607 11.99 4.10 1.42
N TYR A 608 12.13 3.06 2.25
CA TYR A 608 12.59 1.73 1.81
C TYR A 608 11.61 1.06 0.84
N TRP A 609 10.32 1.00 1.20
CA TRP A 609 9.30 0.37 0.36
C TRP A 609 9.16 1.08 -0.99
N THR A 610 9.15 2.41 -0.98
CA THR A 610 9.00 3.17 -2.22
C THR A 610 10.31 3.20 -3.02
N SER A 611 11.47 3.07 -2.38
CA SER A 611 12.74 2.85 -3.11
C SER A 611 12.68 1.56 -3.90
N PHE A 612 12.17 0.49 -3.31
CA PHE A 612 12.00 -0.78 -4.00
C PHE A 612 11.05 -0.67 -5.19
N ALA A 613 9.91 0.00 -5.04
CA ALA A 613 9.03 0.26 -6.18
C ALA A 613 9.71 1.08 -7.29
N ARG A 614 10.58 2.04 -6.93
CA ARG A 614 11.34 2.85 -7.89
C ARG A 614 12.45 2.07 -8.58
N ASN A 615 13.24 1.32 -7.83
CA ASN A 615 14.55 0.87 -8.27
C ASN A 615 14.74 -0.66 -8.20
N LEU A 616 13.73 -1.40 -7.73
CA LEU A 616 13.84 -2.82 -7.35
C LEU A 616 14.97 -3.08 -6.34
N ASP A 617 15.22 -2.09 -5.49
CA ASP A 617 16.20 -2.11 -4.40
C ASP A 617 15.66 -1.26 -3.23
N PRO A 618 15.52 -1.81 -2.02
CA PRO A 618 15.05 -1.05 -0.86
C PRO A 618 16.02 0.06 -0.46
N ASN A 619 17.29 0.03 -0.86
CA ASN A 619 18.27 1.06 -0.52
C ASN A 619 17.99 2.36 -1.30
N PRO A 620 17.53 3.45 -0.66
CA PRO A 620 17.17 4.68 -1.35
C PRO A 620 18.39 5.41 -1.91
N ASP A 621 18.24 5.99 -3.10
CA ASP A 621 19.25 6.86 -3.70
C ASP A 621 19.49 8.09 -2.82
N MET A 622 20.75 8.30 -2.40
CA MET A 622 21.16 9.42 -1.56
C MET A 622 20.95 10.79 -2.23
N ALA A 623 21.07 10.88 -3.56
CA ALA A 623 20.78 12.11 -4.29
C ALA A 623 19.28 12.44 -4.25
N TYR A 624 18.43 11.42 -4.41
CA TYR A 624 16.98 11.53 -4.24
C TYR A 624 16.62 12.01 -2.83
N LEU A 625 17.16 11.38 -1.78
CA LEU A 625 16.84 11.78 -0.41
C LEU A 625 17.26 13.23 -0.11
N LYS A 626 18.44 13.65 -0.60
CA LYS A 626 18.96 15.02 -0.40
C LYS A 626 18.09 16.07 -1.07
N VAL A 627 17.68 15.85 -2.33
CA VAL A 627 16.85 16.82 -3.05
C VAL A 627 15.43 16.90 -2.47
N ARG A 628 14.90 15.79 -1.94
CA ARG A 628 13.63 15.74 -1.23
C ARG A 628 13.70 16.38 0.17
N GLY A 629 14.90 16.53 0.74
CA GLY A 629 15.11 17.01 2.09
C GLY A 629 14.78 15.97 3.17
N TYR A 630 14.94 14.68 2.86
CA TYR A 630 14.62 13.55 3.76
C TYR A 630 15.77 13.26 4.73
N TRP A 631 16.12 14.26 5.53
CA TRP A 631 17.30 14.25 6.40
C TRP A 631 17.25 13.19 7.50
N ASN A 632 16.06 12.91 8.08
CA ASN A 632 15.92 11.86 9.09
C ASN A 632 16.28 10.48 8.51
N THR A 633 15.82 10.19 7.29
CA THR A 633 16.14 8.95 6.58
C THR A 633 17.62 8.86 6.24
N ILE A 634 18.23 9.95 5.75
CA ILE A 634 19.67 10.00 5.46
C ILE A 634 20.48 9.69 6.72
N GLU A 635 20.22 10.41 7.82
CA GLU A 635 20.94 10.23 9.08
C GLU A 635 20.81 8.79 9.58
N GLN A 636 19.64 8.18 9.40
CA GLN A 636 19.41 6.84 9.89
C GLN A 636 20.04 5.75 9.01
N ILE A 637 19.98 5.86 7.68
CA ILE A 637 20.66 4.91 6.78
C ILE A 637 22.18 4.97 6.95
N GLU A 638 22.75 6.16 7.17
CA GLU A 638 24.19 6.32 7.45
C GLU A 638 24.62 5.56 8.72
N LYS A 639 23.71 5.35 9.68
CA LYS A 639 23.94 4.55 10.90
C LYS A 639 23.64 3.06 10.69
N SER A 640 22.53 2.74 10.04
CA SER A 640 22.06 1.36 9.86
C SER A 640 22.87 0.56 8.83
N GLY A 641 23.51 1.24 7.88
CA GLY A 641 24.18 0.60 6.75
C GLY A 641 23.20 0.17 5.66
N ALA A 642 23.73 -0.53 4.65
CA ALA A 642 22.93 -1.01 3.53
C ALA A 642 22.08 -2.23 3.92
N TRP A 643 20.90 -2.35 3.32
CA TRP A 643 20.11 -3.57 3.36
C TRP A 643 20.62 -4.54 2.31
N GLU A 644 21.31 -5.58 2.80
CA GLU A 644 21.92 -6.59 1.95
C GLU A 644 20.89 -7.61 1.46
N LYS A 645 21.16 -8.18 0.29
CA LYS A 645 20.35 -9.27 -0.27
C LYS A 645 20.58 -10.56 0.50
N VAL A 646 19.60 -11.45 0.49
CA VAL A 646 19.77 -12.82 0.99
C VAL A 646 20.85 -13.53 0.18
N ASP A 647 21.84 -14.08 0.88
CA ASP A 647 22.90 -14.91 0.35
C ASP A 647 22.74 -16.35 0.86
N VAL A 648 23.03 -17.34 0.03
CA VAL A 648 22.80 -18.77 0.34
C VAL A 648 23.85 -19.31 1.32
N GLU A 649 25.07 -18.78 1.30
CA GLU A 649 26.14 -19.19 2.21
C GLU A 649 25.95 -18.56 3.59
N GLN A 650 25.46 -17.32 3.63
CA GLN A 650 25.15 -16.59 4.85
C GLN A 650 23.79 -15.87 4.71
N PRO A 651 22.67 -16.55 4.98
CA PRO A 651 21.35 -15.95 4.90
C PRO A 651 21.16 -14.92 6.02
N MET A 652 21.07 -13.65 5.62
CA MET A 652 20.95 -12.50 6.50
C MET A 652 19.63 -11.77 6.26
N MET A 653 19.13 -11.11 7.29
CA MET A 653 17.95 -10.26 7.28
C MET A 653 18.24 -8.90 7.93
N MET A 654 17.48 -7.87 7.54
CA MET A 654 17.50 -6.58 8.23
C MET A 654 16.50 -6.60 9.39
N GLU A 655 16.98 -6.39 10.61
CA GLU A 655 16.09 -6.11 11.74
C GLU A 655 15.58 -4.66 11.63
N LEU A 656 14.31 -4.48 11.29
CA LEU A 656 13.71 -3.16 11.11
C LEU A 656 13.29 -2.59 12.46
N GLN A 657 14.08 -1.62 12.90
CA GLN A 657 13.87 -0.75 14.06
C GLN A 657 14.55 0.58 13.79
N TRP A 658 14.41 1.59 14.68
CA TRP A 658 15.03 2.90 14.44
C TRP A 658 16.53 2.75 14.11
N ASN A 659 17.29 2.01 14.91
CA ASN A 659 18.67 1.60 14.57
C ASN A 659 18.67 0.21 13.93
N SER A 660 18.28 0.13 12.66
CA SER A 660 18.22 -1.14 11.95
C SER A 660 19.62 -1.76 11.80
N ILE A 661 19.71 -3.09 11.85
CA ILE A 661 20.97 -3.84 11.70
C ILE A 661 20.77 -5.08 10.83
N MET A 662 21.77 -5.43 10.02
CA MET A 662 21.82 -6.75 9.39
C MET A 662 22.16 -7.81 10.44
N MET A 663 21.44 -8.92 10.42
CA MET A 663 21.64 -10.06 11.31
C MET A 663 21.35 -11.37 10.59
N PRO A 664 21.90 -12.51 11.05
CA PRO A 664 21.54 -13.82 10.48
C PRO A 664 20.05 -14.08 10.60
N PHE A 665 19.52 -14.92 9.71
CA PHE A 665 18.18 -15.46 9.85
C PHE A 665 17.96 -16.00 11.28
N ARG A 666 16.84 -15.61 11.89
CA ARG A 666 16.49 -15.99 13.27
C ARG A 666 15.89 -17.38 13.29
N ASP A 667 16.18 -18.15 14.33
CA ASP A 667 15.48 -19.40 14.64
C ASP A 667 15.61 -20.52 13.58
N VAL A 668 16.70 -20.53 12.79
CA VAL A 668 16.94 -21.57 11.76
C VAL A 668 16.98 -22.99 12.33
N GLU A 669 17.58 -23.18 13.51
CA GLU A 669 17.65 -24.50 14.17
C GLU A 669 16.29 -24.92 14.76
N GLN A 670 15.54 -23.96 15.31
CA GLN A 670 14.17 -24.14 15.79
C GLN A 670 13.27 -24.60 14.64
N CYS A 671 13.36 -23.94 13.49
CA CYS A 671 12.65 -24.32 12.28
C CYS A 671 12.97 -25.76 11.86
N ALA A 672 14.22 -26.21 11.99
CA ALA A 672 14.59 -27.61 11.72
C ALA A 672 13.90 -28.59 12.69
N VAL A 673 13.84 -28.27 13.98
CA VAL A 673 13.12 -29.07 15.00
C VAL A 673 11.62 -29.14 14.71
N LEU A 674 11.04 -28.06 14.19
CA LEU A 674 9.63 -28.00 13.80
C LEU A 674 9.33 -28.74 12.49
N GLY A 675 10.33 -29.29 11.80
CA GLY A 675 10.18 -30.02 10.54
C GLY A 675 10.33 -29.15 9.28
N TYR A 676 10.64 -27.87 9.45
CA TYR A 676 10.77 -26.87 8.38
C TYR A 676 12.18 -26.23 8.31
N PRO A 677 13.28 -27.01 8.24
CA PRO A 677 14.60 -26.44 8.03
C PRO A 677 14.68 -25.66 6.71
N LEU A 678 15.71 -24.84 6.59
CA LEU A 678 15.89 -23.87 5.50
C LEU A 678 15.85 -24.48 4.09
N ASP A 679 16.22 -25.76 3.94
CA ASP A 679 16.20 -26.48 2.67
C ASP A 679 14.86 -27.17 2.36
N PHE A 680 13.79 -26.95 3.15
CA PHE A 680 12.50 -27.64 3.07
C PHE A 680 11.92 -27.78 1.65
N LEU A 681 11.92 -26.70 0.85
CA LEU A 681 11.41 -26.74 -0.53
C LEU A 681 12.39 -27.33 -1.55
N THR A 682 13.64 -27.58 -1.16
CA THR A 682 14.71 -28.08 -2.06
C THR A 682 15.18 -29.49 -1.72
N ARG A 683 14.50 -30.18 -0.78
CA ARG A 683 14.84 -31.53 -0.34
C ARG A 683 14.36 -32.64 -1.27
#